data_AF-A0A8H5GN08-F1
#
_entry.id   AF-A0A8H5GN08-F1
#
_cell.length_a   1.000
_cell.length_b   1.000
_cell.length_c   1.000
_cell.angle_alpha   90.00
_cell.angle_beta   90.00
_cell.angle_gamma   90.00
#
_symmetry.space_group_name_H-M   'P 1'
#
loop_
_entity.id
_entity.type
_entity.pdbx_description
1 polymer ?
#
loop_
_entity_poly.entity_id
_entity_poly.type
_entity_poly.pdbx_seq_one_letter_code
_entity_poly.pdbx_strand_id
1 'polypeptide(L)'
;MPPKQGPAMFLGLELATDQLRASLVDENLELVGVESVDFDTELSEYQTTGGIFTSPGEAYTTPVEMWIKGLDSLLLKLSRNHDLTKIKSIGGAAQHALVWWKSTTVPSLSSLDPHLALQTHFPSPSFSLPNTPIAQDTSSHTHALAIEALLGGPDHMAARVGTSASASLVAAQLLRVRESWPQEVWHRTGRIQLASAFMASLMSGKWVPMGEAEACTTGLWVHGGHTAGGQGYWDEGVLDIVGGSREEGRRVRGWLGEVDASGGGRKVGNISRYLVERFGFDPDTIVTSFTSDYLATYLSICPSPSDVVLTFGPMDTLMTPAQHYLPTRLYNLYPHPAQEQGEKRRYIAVLTSRNADVPRALVRDMYTKSWSAFDRLVAIVPPGGSIGLDDKLFSFWHLQGDPYPFSHVKGIYRFETGIKVSEFRDLRANPRCLLESQVLSFRIKWSKMIATGVLGSRKGTATNANTAPGSASATPPPLIRTATGTIPLLQPPAPNLSASLGLSFDPYDHVPLPSRIFTTGAAANFPSVANLVGDIFNAPVYVPSTQVDSAQAIPHRNAPAQGYPSRASLGAAYVARWVWGKDPVSGGAPGTPSSASSASGRGSPGWSGSERSYGLTTLANPTGVQGKGGLGAYEDEVRRLFGRRWVMSGGVWARTNVNGMLPSGGATLISGQPQSQVGVPLGAGSGAVPGSGLTSSGTGTGIAGLGGSIGMGIGGHGMMGSGASTPYGSIRGGLGNSVLVEEEESEIAEMERNQGLSVNVPPGIIGGGMYSPSIAASMSAMSGLGGATSDLGLSGIGLGANGSGFGQGQQQGQQGQQTAQGGNASSGTAPTPLTPVVALQTGDSEAQLGLAKVAEPDLDSFLAYAAIVPEYHRLEGMLIKSIV
;
A
#
# COMPACT_ATOMS: atom_id res chain seq x y z
N MET A 1 12.95 35.39 -28.65
CA MET A 1 12.62 35.93 -27.31
C MET A 1 13.78 35.60 -26.39
N PRO A 2 14.08 36.38 -25.34
CA PRO A 2 14.94 35.89 -24.25
C PRO A 2 14.29 34.65 -23.61
N PRO A 3 15.08 33.70 -23.07
CA PRO A 3 14.51 32.57 -22.34
C PRO A 3 13.69 33.08 -21.14
N LYS A 4 12.50 32.51 -20.93
CA LYS A 4 11.69 32.79 -19.74
C LYS A 4 12.39 32.21 -18.51
N GLN A 5 13.34 32.95 -17.94
CA GLN A 5 14.10 32.57 -16.75
C GLN A 5 13.20 32.54 -15.51
N GLY A 6 12.60 31.39 -15.25
CA GLY A 6 12.18 30.95 -13.92
C GLY A 6 12.86 29.63 -13.58
N PRO A 7 12.86 29.21 -12.30
CA PRO A 7 13.44 27.93 -11.89
C PRO A 7 12.78 26.77 -12.61
N ALA A 8 13.54 25.72 -12.92
CA ALA A 8 12.97 24.51 -13.52
C ALA A 8 12.05 23.80 -12.52
N MET A 9 10.92 23.30 -13.01
CA MET A 9 9.95 22.54 -12.23
C MET A 9 9.91 21.08 -12.70
N PHE A 10 9.57 20.19 -11.78
CA PHE A 10 9.45 18.75 -12.02
C PHE A 10 8.10 18.29 -11.51
N LEU A 11 7.32 17.67 -12.39
CA LEU A 11 5.96 17.23 -12.11
C LEU A 11 5.96 15.73 -11.82
N GLY A 12 5.34 15.34 -10.72
CA GLY A 12 5.01 13.95 -10.44
C GLY A 12 3.51 13.74 -10.43
N LEU A 13 3.03 12.83 -11.27
CA LEU A 13 1.62 12.43 -11.34
C LEU A 13 1.35 11.16 -10.52
N GLU A 14 0.18 11.05 -9.92
CA GLU A 14 -0.29 9.82 -9.27
C GLU A 14 -1.73 9.53 -9.70
N LEU A 15 -1.95 8.40 -10.36
CA LEU A 15 -3.27 7.81 -10.54
C LEU A 15 -3.56 6.89 -9.34
N ALA A 16 -4.12 7.45 -8.27
CA ALA A 16 -4.57 6.70 -7.10
C ALA A 16 -5.94 6.06 -7.35
N THR A 17 -6.42 5.27 -6.39
CA THR A 17 -7.75 4.65 -6.44
C THR A 17 -8.88 5.67 -6.40
N ASP A 18 -8.81 6.69 -5.52
CA ASP A 18 -9.87 7.66 -5.29
C ASP A 18 -9.67 9.02 -6.01
N GLN A 19 -8.46 9.28 -6.52
CA GLN A 19 -8.07 10.58 -7.08
C GLN A 19 -6.98 10.48 -8.15
N LEU A 20 -6.91 11.49 -9.02
CA LEU A 20 -5.70 11.83 -9.77
C LEU A 20 -4.99 13.00 -9.09
N ARG A 21 -3.70 12.88 -8.80
CA ARG A 21 -2.92 13.87 -8.04
C ARG A 21 -1.66 14.31 -8.78
N ALA A 22 -1.21 15.53 -8.49
CA ALA A 22 0.01 16.13 -8.99
C ALA A 22 0.78 16.82 -7.85
N SER A 23 2.10 16.59 -7.81
CA SER A 23 3.03 17.39 -7.01
C SER A 23 4.06 18.03 -7.94
N LEU A 24 4.31 19.33 -7.77
CA LEU A 24 5.38 20.05 -8.44
C LEU A 24 6.51 20.35 -7.45
N VAL A 25 7.74 20.07 -7.85
CA VAL A 25 8.94 20.42 -7.09
C VAL A 25 9.95 21.21 -7.93
N ASP A 26 10.82 21.96 -7.28
CA ASP A 26 11.92 22.69 -7.94
C ASP A 26 13.21 21.84 -8.07
N GLU A 27 14.30 22.47 -8.53
CA GLU A 27 15.63 21.86 -8.68
C GLU A 27 16.24 21.36 -7.35
N ASN A 28 15.78 21.90 -6.22
CA ASN A 28 16.18 21.56 -4.85
C ASN A 28 15.28 20.50 -4.20
N LEU A 29 14.25 20.01 -4.92
CA LEU A 29 13.17 19.15 -4.43
C LEU A 29 12.22 19.83 -3.43
N GLU A 30 12.16 21.16 -3.40
CA GLU A 30 11.15 21.88 -2.61
C GLU A 30 9.81 21.85 -3.31
N LEU A 31 8.73 21.60 -2.55
CA LEU A 31 7.36 21.59 -3.06
C LEU A 31 6.92 23.01 -3.45
N VAL A 32 6.54 23.20 -4.72
CA VAL A 32 6.08 24.49 -5.26
C VAL A 32 4.63 24.48 -5.75
N GLY A 33 3.96 23.32 -5.77
CA GLY A 33 2.54 23.22 -6.13
C GLY A 33 1.98 21.82 -5.90
N VAL A 34 0.66 21.76 -5.64
CA VAL A 34 -0.11 20.52 -5.51
C VAL A 34 -1.46 20.74 -6.20
N GLU A 35 -1.85 19.80 -7.04
CA GLU A 35 -3.18 19.76 -7.65
C GLU A 35 -3.77 18.35 -7.53
N SER A 36 -5.09 18.25 -7.49
CA SER A 36 -5.79 16.96 -7.50
C SER A 36 -7.13 17.06 -8.21
N VAL A 37 -7.62 15.93 -8.73
CA VAL A 37 -8.99 15.72 -9.17
C VAL A 37 -9.57 14.57 -8.36
N ASP A 38 -10.63 14.86 -7.62
CA ASP A 38 -11.33 13.90 -6.78
C ASP A 38 -12.44 13.19 -7.57
N PHE A 39 -12.38 11.86 -7.69
CA PHE A 39 -13.24 11.14 -8.64
C PHE A 39 -14.72 11.22 -8.27
N ASP A 40 -15.06 10.98 -6.99
CA ASP A 40 -16.45 10.95 -6.55
C ASP A 40 -17.09 12.35 -6.58
N THR A 41 -16.34 13.41 -6.24
CA THR A 41 -16.88 14.78 -6.11
C THR A 41 -16.76 15.62 -7.36
N GLU A 42 -15.71 15.43 -8.19
CA GLU A 42 -15.49 16.22 -9.40
C GLU A 42 -15.87 15.49 -10.70
N LEU A 43 -15.95 14.15 -10.67
CA LEU A 43 -16.38 13.30 -11.79
C LEU A 43 -17.62 12.47 -11.42
N SER A 44 -18.51 13.06 -10.61
CA SER A 44 -19.70 12.41 -10.00
C SER A 44 -20.62 11.66 -10.97
N GLU A 45 -20.58 11.98 -12.26
CA GLU A 45 -21.31 11.27 -13.33
C GLU A 45 -20.90 9.80 -13.50
N TYR A 46 -19.71 9.39 -13.04
CA TYR A 46 -19.33 7.98 -13.00
C TYR A 46 -19.90 7.23 -11.79
N GLN A 47 -20.51 7.93 -10.81
CA GLN A 47 -21.21 7.34 -9.67
C GLN A 47 -20.37 6.35 -8.83
N THR A 48 -19.06 6.58 -8.74
CA THR A 48 -18.14 5.80 -7.91
C THR A 48 -18.31 6.10 -6.42
N THR A 49 -17.69 5.27 -5.58
CA THR A 49 -17.50 5.57 -4.15
C THR A 49 -16.12 5.09 -3.73
N GLY A 50 -15.26 6.02 -3.32
CA GLY A 50 -13.82 5.81 -3.24
C GLY A 50 -13.13 5.68 -4.60
N GLY A 51 -13.73 6.21 -5.68
CA GLY A 51 -13.24 6.03 -7.06
C GLY A 51 -13.47 4.63 -7.65
N ILE A 52 -14.25 3.78 -6.98
CA ILE A 52 -14.50 2.39 -7.41
C ILE A 52 -16.00 2.04 -7.41
N PHE A 53 -16.31 0.96 -8.12
CA PHE A 53 -17.55 0.19 -8.00
C PHE A 53 -17.28 -1.10 -7.22
N THR A 54 -18.18 -1.41 -6.29
CA THR A 54 -18.23 -2.68 -5.56
C THR A 54 -19.43 -3.50 -6.02
N SER A 55 -19.19 -4.67 -6.61
CA SER A 55 -20.28 -5.61 -6.94
C SER A 55 -20.44 -6.67 -5.84
N PRO A 56 -21.64 -7.24 -5.64
CA PRO A 56 -21.80 -8.45 -4.84
C PRO A 56 -20.87 -9.56 -5.38
N GLY A 57 -20.04 -10.16 -4.52
CA GLY A 57 -19.05 -11.17 -4.93
C GLY A 57 -17.61 -10.67 -5.07
N GLU A 58 -17.19 -9.69 -4.25
CA GLU A 58 -15.79 -9.29 -4.04
C GLU A 58 -15.04 -8.65 -5.24
N ALA A 59 -15.77 -8.20 -6.27
CA ALA A 59 -15.17 -7.49 -7.39
C ALA A 59 -15.04 -5.99 -7.08
N TYR A 60 -13.81 -5.45 -7.19
CA TYR A 60 -13.49 -4.04 -7.02
C TYR A 60 -12.97 -3.47 -8.34
N THR A 61 -13.77 -2.65 -9.01
CA THR A 61 -13.49 -2.17 -10.37
C THR A 61 -13.61 -0.66 -10.51
N THR A 62 -13.01 -0.09 -11.55
CA THR A 62 -13.04 1.36 -11.85
C THR A 62 -13.15 1.62 -13.36
N PRO A 63 -13.89 2.65 -13.81
CA PRO A 63 -13.91 3.03 -15.22
C PRO A 63 -12.55 3.58 -15.69
N VAL A 64 -12.01 3.06 -16.79
CA VAL A 64 -10.79 3.60 -17.41
C VAL A 64 -11.03 4.99 -18.02
N GLU A 65 -12.23 5.25 -18.53
CA GLU A 65 -12.61 6.55 -19.11
C GLU A 65 -12.62 7.67 -18.05
N MET A 66 -12.96 7.35 -16.80
CA MET A 66 -12.89 8.28 -15.67
C MET A 66 -11.46 8.77 -15.41
N TRP A 67 -10.47 7.88 -15.51
CA TRP A 67 -9.06 8.26 -15.38
C TRP A 67 -8.62 9.21 -16.49
N ILE A 68 -9.09 8.99 -17.72
CA ILE A 68 -8.79 9.86 -18.87
C ILE A 68 -9.37 11.26 -18.66
N LYS A 69 -10.64 11.34 -18.26
CA LYS A 69 -11.31 12.60 -17.95
C LYS A 69 -10.69 13.32 -16.75
N GLY A 70 -10.29 12.56 -15.73
CA GLY A 70 -9.56 13.08 -14.58
C GLY A 70 -8.19 13.65 -14.97
N LEU A 71 -7.50 13.04 -15.93
CA LEU A 71 -6.20 13.53 -16.42
C LEU A 71 -6.37 14.85 -17.20
N ASP A 72 -7.32 14.94 -18.13
CA ASP A 72 -7.69 16.21 -18.79
C ASP A 72 -7.99 17.31 -17.76
N SER A 73 -8.78 16.97 -16.73
CA SER A 73 -9.22 17.91 -15.71
C SER A 73 -8.05 18.37 -14.82
N LEU A 74 -7.14 17.47 -14.46
CA LEU A 74 -5.93 17.77 -13.69
C LEU A 74 -4.97 18.65 -14.50
N LEU A 75 -4.75 18.32 -15.77
CA LEU A 75 -3.91 19.12 -16.67
C LEU A 75 -4.49 20.53 -16.91
N LEU A 76 -5.81 20.66 -16.92
CA LEU A 76 -6.50 21.96 -17.02
C LEU A 76 -6.41 22.78 -15.73
N LYS A 77 -6.40 22.17 -14.54
CA LYS A 77 -6.07 22.86 -13.29
C LYS A 77 -4.61 23.33 -13.30
N LEU A 78 -3.69 22.42 -13.63
CA LEU A 78 -2.26 22.69 -13.75
C LEU A 78 -1.97 23.86 -14.71
N SER A 79 -2.57 23.89 -15.90
CA SER A 79 -2.32 24.96 -16.90
C SER A 79 -2.91 26.33 -16.54
N ARG A 80 -3.90 26.37 -15.64
CA ARG A 80 -4.46 27.61 -15.08
C ARG A 80 -3.62 28.15 -13.92
N ASN A 81 -3.09 27.26 -13.09
CA ASN A 81 -2.46 27.60 -11.82
C ASN A 81 -0.92 27.68 -11.91
N HIS A 82 -0.30 27.07 -12.93
CA HIS A 82 1.15 26.99 -13.10
C HIS A 82 1.60 27.25 -14.54
N ASP A 83 2.80 27.84 -14.70
CA ASP A 83 3.45 28.00 -16.01
C ASP A 83 4.09 26.68 -16.46
N LEU A 84 3.36 25.91 -17.27
CA LEU A 84 3.79 24.58 -17.71
C LEU A 84 5.02 24.62 -18.64
N THR A 85 5.41 25.78 -19.18
CA THR A 85 6.67 25.93 -19.94
C THR A 85 7.92 25.79 -19.08
N LYS A 86 7.77 25.87 -17.74
CA LYS A 86 8.87 25.66 -16.78
C LYS A 86 9.01 24.20 -16.33
N ILE A 87 8.04 23.35 -16.60
CA ILE A 87 8.14 21.92 -16.27
C ILE A 87 9.15 21.30 -17.23
N LYS A 88 10.28 20.78 -16.71
CA LYS A 88 11.36 20.20 -17.54
C LYS A 88 11.37 18.69 -17.54
N SER A 89 10.77 18.05 -16.54
CA SER A 89 10.43 16.63 -16.62
C SER A 89 9.16 16.27 -15.86
N ILE A 90 8.50 15.20 -16.32
CA ILE A 90 7.33 14.58 -15.75
C ILE A 90 7.64 13.11 -15.46
N GLY A 91 7.44 12.73 -14.22
CA GLY A 91 7.37 11.33 -13.78
C GLY A 91 5.98 11.01 -13.29
N GLY A 92 5.73 9.75 -12.97
CA GLY A 92 4.42 9.36 -12.44
C GLY A 92 4.34 7.98 -11.85
N ALA A 93 3.22 7.76 -11.17
CA ALA A 93 2.86 6.51 -10.54
C ALA A 93 1.38 6.19 -10.75
N ALA A 94 1.00 4.93 -10.62
CA ALA A 94 -0.40 4.51 -10.63
C ALA A 94 -0.67 3.33 -9.69
N GLN A 95 -1.91 3.18 -9.27
CA GLN A 95 -2.43 1.97 -8.67
C GLN A 95 -2.23 0.75 -9.59
N HIS A 96 -2.02 -0.44 -9.01
CA HIS A 96 -1.83 -1.66 -9.79
C HIS A 96 -3.14 -2.14 -10.43
N ALA A 97 -3.38 -1.73 -11.67
CA ALA A 97 -4.57 -2.05 -12.46
C ALA A 97 -4.23 -2.14 -13.96
N LEU A 98 -5.09 -2.78 -14.75
CA LEU A 98 -4.85 -3.07 -16.18
C LEU A 98 -5.76 -2.26 -17.11
N VAL A 99 -5.22 -1.76 -18.22
CA VAL A 99 -5.99 -1.17 -19.32
C VAL A 99 -6.05 -2.14 -20.49
N TRP A 100 -7.27 -2.58 -20.81
CA TRP A 100 -7.54 -3.58 -21.83
C TRP A 100 -8.02 -2.89 -23.11
N TRP A 101 -7.10 -2.68 -24.05
CA TRP A 101 -7.39 -2.04 -25.33
C TRP A 101 -8.02 -3.02 -26.32
N LYS A 102 -9.05 -2.58 -27.06
CA LYS A 102 -9.58 -3.40 -28.16
C LYS A 102 -8.56 -3.58 -29.28
N SER A 103 -8.73 -4.65 -30.05
CA SER A 103 -7.99 -4.92 -31.30
C SER A 103 -8.44 -4.06 -32.49
N THR A 104 -9.57 -3.37 -32.38
CA THR A 104 -10.02 -2.35 -33.34
C THR A 104 -9.08 -1.14 -33.33
N THR A 105 -9.04 -0.37 -34.43
CA THR A 105 -8.15 0.78 -34.59
C THR A 105 -8.30 1.82 -33.48
N VAL A 106 -7.36 1.83 -32.54
CA VAL A 106 -7.18 2.90 -31.54
C VAL A 106 -6.56 4.12 -32.24
N PRO A 107 -7.01 5.36 -31.97
CA PRO A 107 -6.38 6.56 -32.50
C PRO A 107 -4.88 6.61 -32.20
N SER A 108 -4.07 7.06 -33.15
CA SER A 108 -2.62 7.16 -32.93
C SER A 108 -2.31 8.21 -31.88
N LEU A 109 -1.71 7.80 -30.77
CA LEU A 109 -1.30 8.66 -29.65
C LEU A 109 -0.41 9.85 -30.09
N SER A 110 0.29 9.72 -31.21
CA SER A 110 1.17 10.74 -31.78
C SER A 110 0.46 11.81 -32.62
N SER A 111 -0.82 11.61 -32.94
CA SER A 111 -1.62 12.47 -33.84
C SER A 111 -3.00 12.80 -33.28
N LEU A 112 -3.12 12.91 -31.96
CA LEU A 112 -4.35 13.36 -31.30
C LEU A 112 -4.60 14.85 -31.59
N ASP A 113 -5.84 15.20 -31.91
CA ASP A 113 -6.26 16.59 -32.12
C ASP A 113 -6.27 17.36 -30.78
N PRO A 114 -5.41 18.39 -30.59
CA PRO A 114 -5.30 19.16 -29.35
C PRO A 114 -6.54 20.00 -29.03
N HIS A 115 -7.45 20.22 -29.99
CA HIS A 115 -8.69 20.96 -29.74
C HIS A 115 -9.71 20.09 -28.98
N LEU A 116 -9.63 18.77 -29.09
CA LEU A 116 -10.51 17.82 -28.40
C LEU A 116 -9.91 17.33 -27.07
N ALA A 117 -10.78 16.95 -26.13
CA ALA A 117 -10.38 16.30 -24.89
C ALA A 117 -9.91 14.85 -25.13
N LEU A 118 -9.00 14.33 -24.31
CA LEU A 118 -8.53 12.95 -24.36
C LEU A 118 -9.68 11.94 -24.28
N GLN A 119 -10.71 12.22 -23.46
CA GLN A 119 -11.91 11.37 -23.37
C GLN A 119 -12.64 11.22 -24.71
N THR A 120 -12.58 12.23 -25.59
CA THR A 120 -13.20 12.19 -26.92
C THR A 120 -12.43 11.30 -27.89
N HIS A 121 -11.12 11.18 -27.70
CA HIS A 121 -10.26 10.24 -28.45
C HIS A 121 -10.39 8.80 -27.94
N PHE A 122 -10.64 8.62 -26.64
CA PHE A 122 -10.66 7.31 -25.97
C PHE A 122 -11.92 7.07 -25.13
N PRO A 123 -13.13 7.10 -25.73
CA PRO A 123 -14.37 6.79 -25.01
C PRO A 123 -14.40 5.30 -24.59
N SER A 124 -15.24 4.93 -23.63
CA SER A 124 -15.40 3.54 -23.13
C SER A 124 -15.36 2.43 -24.20
N PRO A 125 -15.98 2.56 -25.40
CA PRO A 125 -15.87 1.57 -26.47
C PRO A 125 -14.45 1.30 -27.00
N SER A 126 -13.44 2.13 -26.73
CA SER A 126 -12.03 1.85 -27.04
C SER A 126 -11.45 0.67 -26.24
N PHE A 127 -12.07 0.32 -25.11
CA PHE A 127 -11.61 -0.73 -24.20
C PHE A 127 -12.43 -2.01 -24.38
N SER A 128 -11.78 -3.17 -24.27
CA SER A 128 -12.44 -4.48 -24.22
C SER A 128 -13.01 -4.75 -22.83
N LEU A 129 -12.35 -4.27 -21.78
CA LEU A 129 -12.85 -4.23 -20.40
C LEU A 129 -12.85 -2.78 -19.87
N PRO A 130 -13.97 -2.03 -20.02
CA PRO A 130 -14.02 -0.60 -19.64
C PRO A 130 -13.96 -0.35 -18.13
N ASN A 131 -14.54 -1.24 -17.33
CA ASN A 131 -14.47 -1.24 -15.87
C ASN A 131 -13.43 -2.29 -15.45
N THR A 132 -12.23 -1.86 -15.09
CA THR A 132 -11.11 -2.76 -14.85
C THR A 132 -10.94 -3.09 -13.37
N PRO A 133 -10.56 -4.33 -12.99
CA PRO A 133 -10.15 -4.67 -11.63
C PRO A 133 -8.98 -3.81 -11.13
N ILE A 134 -9.04 -3.39 -9.87
CA ILE A 134 -7.94 -2.71 -9.17
C ILE A 134 -7.14 -3.68 -8.28
N ALA A 135 -6.06 -3.20 -7.67
CA ALA A 135 -5.17 -3.99 -6.83
C ALA A 135 -5.86 -4.69 -5.64
N GLN A 136 -7.00 -4.16 -5.17
CA GLN A 136 -7.82 -4.74 -4.10
C GLN A 136 -8.80 -5.82 -4.57
N ASP A 137 -8.96 -6.04 -5.88
CA ASP A 137 -9.86 -7.05 -6.42
C ASP A 137 -9.46 -8.46 -5.97
N THR A 138 -10.37 -9.16 -5.29
CA THR A 138 -10.15 -10.56 -4.88
C THR A 138 -10.86 -11.56 -5.79
N SER A 139 -11.63 -11.09 -6.77
CA SER A 139 -12.50 -11.93 -7.59
C SER A 139 -11.75 -12.87 -8.58
N SER A 140 -10.42 -12.75 -8.71
CA SER A 140 -9.57 -13.76 -9.40
C SER A 140 -8.77 -14.69 -8.47
N HIS A 141 -8.99 -14.65 -7.14
CA HIS A 141 -8.20 -15.40 -6.15
C HIS A 141 -8.11 -16.91 -6.42
N THR A 142 -9.23 -17.55 -6.80
CA THR A 142 -9.29 -18.96 -7.17
C THR A 142 -8.40 -19.29 -8.38
N HIS A 143 -8.33 -18.38 -9.37
CA HIS A 143 -7.51 -18.51 -10.56
C HIS A 143 -6.02 -18.36 -10.20
N ALA A 144 -5.67 -17.49 -9.25
CA ALA A 144 -4.31 -17.38 -8.72
C ALA A 144 -3.83 -18.68 -8.05
N LEU A 145 -4.70 -19.31 -7.26
CA LEU A 145 -4.42 -20.60 -6.63
C LEU A 145 -4.31 -21.75 -7.66
N ALA A 146 -5.13 -21.73 -8.71
CA ALA A 146 -5.03 -22.70 -9.80
C ALA A 146 -3.69 -22.60 -10.55
N ILE A 147 -3.21 -21.38 -10.84
CA ILE A 147 -1.90 -21.15 -11.45
C ILE A 147 -0.78 -21.65 -10.52
N GLU A 148 -0.84 -21.32 -9.23
CA GLU A 148 0.15 -21.78 -8.25
C GLU A 148 0.20 -23.31 -8.15
N ALA A 149 -0.94 -23.99 -8.12
CA ALA A 149 -1.02 -25.45 -8.11
C ALA A 149 -0.42 -26.07 -9.39
N LEU A 150 -0.72 -25.52 -10.57
CA LEU A 150 -0.14 -25.95 -11.85
C LEU A 150 1.38 -25.73 -11.94
N LEU A 151 1.91 -24.77 -11.18
CA LEU A 151 3.35 -24.50 -11.09
C LEU A 151 4.06 -25.31 -9.99
N GLY A 152 3.36 -26.18 -9.26
CA GLY A 152 3.92 -27.03 -8.21
C GLY A 152 3.83 -26.47 -6.79
N GLY A 153 3.00 -25.45 -6.57
CA GLY A 153 2.79 -24.81 -5.27
C GLY A 153 3.59 -23.51 -5.07
N PRO A 154 3.41 -22.83 -3.92
CA PRO A 154 3.88 -21.47 -3.68
C PRO A 154 5.40 -21.31 -3.79
N ASP A 155 6.18 -22.31 -3.37
CA ASP A 155 7.64 -22.27 -3.48
C ASP A 155 8.14 -22.40 -4.91
N HIS A 156 7.55 -23.31 -5.70
CA HIS A 156 7.93 -23.48 -7.10
C HIS A 156 7.49 -22.28 -7.96
N MET A 157 6.31 -21.71 -7.68
CA MET A 157 5.87 -20.47 -8.32
C MET A 157 6.81 -19.30 -7.97
N ALA A 158 7.13 -19.09 -6.69
CA ALA A 158 8.02 -18.02 -6.28
C ALA A 158 9.45 -18.16 -6.84
N ALA A 159 10.00 -19.38 -6.85
CA ALA A 159 11.32 -19.64 -7.44
C ALA A 159 11.36 -19.39 -8.97
N ARG A 160 10.20 -19.52 -9.66
CA ARG A 160 10.09 -19.37 -11.11
C ARG A 160 9.81 -17.92 -11.56
N VAL A 161 8.80 -17.27 -10.96
CA VAL A 161 8.32 -15.93 -11.36
C VAL A 161 8.38 -14.87 -10.26
N GLY A 162 9.04 -15.15 -9.13
CA GLY A 162 9.35 -14.17 -8.09
C GLY A 162 8.24 -13.88 -7.07
N THR A 163 7.06 -14.49 -7.21
CA THR A 163 5.87 -14.29 -6.35
C THR A 163 5.10 -15.60 -6.17
N SER A 164 4.36 -15.73 -5.07
CA SER A 164 3.31 -16.76 -4.88
C SER A 164 1.94 -16.25 -5.35
N ALA A 165 0.88 -17.05 -5.19
CA ALA A 165 -0.50 -16.69 -5.52
C ALA A 165 -0.97 -15.40 -4.82
N SER A 166 -1.61 -14.53 -5.60
CA SER A 166 -2.37 -13.37 -5.13
C SER A 166 -3.47 -13.04 -6.13
N ALA A 167 -4.66 -12.66 -5.67
CA ALA A 167 -5.76 -12.24 -6.53
C ALA A 167 -5.48 -10.96 -7.35
N SER A 168 -4.47 -10.19 -6.93
CA SER A 168 -3.98 -9.01 -7.64
C SER A 168 -3.05 -9.33 -8.81
N LEU A 169 -2.70 -10.62 -9.06
CA LEU A 169 -1.78 -10.99 -10.14
C LEU A 169 -2.42 -10.77 -11.52
N VAL A 170 -1.65 -10.16 -12.42
CA VAL A 170 -2.02 -10.03 -13.84
C VAL A 170 -2.28 -11.40 -14.47
N ALA A 171 -1.49 -12.43 -14.13
CA ALA A 171 -1.72 -13.81 -14.55
C ALA A 171 -3.11 -14.35 -14.14
N ALA A 172 -3.55 -14.08 -12.91
CA ALA A 172 -4.84 -14.52 -12.40
C ALA A 172 -6.01 -13.78 -13.05
N GLN A 173 -5.88 -12.47 -13.25
CA GLN A 173 -6.89 -11.66 -13.96
C GLN A 173 -6.97 -12.03 -15.45
N LEU A 174 -5.85 -12.35 -16.12
CA LEU A 174 -5.84 -12.91 -17.48
C LEU A 174 -6.61 -14.23 -17.55
N LEU A 175 -6.27 -15.19 -16.69
CA LEU A 175 -6.92 -16.50 -16.65
C LEU A 175 -8.44 -16.35 -16.41
N ARG A 176 -8.84 -15.52 -15.45
CA ARG A 176 -10.24 -15.19 -15.18
C ARG A 176 -10.95 -14.57 -16.38
N VAL A 177 -10.34 -13.59 -17.05
CA VAL A 177 -10.96 -12.91 -18.21
C VAL A 177 -11.14 -13.88 -19.38
N ARG A 178 -10.18 -14.78 -19.62
CA ARG A 178 -10.30 -15.86 -20.63
C ARG A 178 -11.50 -16.76 -20.35
N GLU A 179 -11.70 -17.14 -19.09
CA GLU A 179 -12.72 -18.12 -18.68
C GLU A 179 -14.11 -17.49 -18.50
N SER A 180 -14.17 -16.24 -18.03
CA SER A 180 -15.43 -15.53 -17.77
C SER A 180 -15.99 -14.83 -19.00
N TRP A 181 -15.13 -14.25 -19.86
CA TRP A 181 -15.54 -13.40 -20.99
C TRP A 181 -14.71 -13.63 -22.28
N PRO A 182 -14.65 -14.88 -22.81
CA PRO A 182 -13.82 -15.19 -23.97
C PRO A 182 -14.19 -14.36 -25.22
N GLN A 183 -15.49 -14.19 -25.50
CA GLN A 183 -15.97 -13.51 -26.70
C GLN A 183 -16.05 -11.98 -26.52
N GLU A 184 -16.50 -11.52 -25.35
CA GLU A 184 -16.80 -10.11 -25.07
C GLU A 184 -15.52 -9.29 -24.84
N VAL A 185 -14.53 -9.90 -24.18
CA VAL A 185 -13.30 -9.23 -23.72
C VAL A 185 -12.06 -9.86 -24.36
N TRP A 186 -11.81 -11.15 -24.15
CA TRP A 186 -10.53 -11.79 -24.48
C TRP A 186 -10.21 -11.72 -25.99
N HIS A 187 -11.04 -12.30 -26.85
CA HIS A 187 -10.80 -12.29 -28.30
C HIS A 187 -10.85 -10.88 -28.92
N ARG A 188 -11.48 -9.91 -28.24
CA ARG A 188 -11.57 -8.50 -28.67
C ARG A 188 -10.41 -7.64 -28.15
N THR A 189 -9.53 -8.18 -27.31
CA THR A 189 -8.34 -7.49 -26.81
C THR A 189 -7.21 -7.50 -27.85
N GLY A 190 -6.53 -6.36 -27.98
CA GLY A 190 -5.38 -6.15 -28.87
C GLY A 190 -4.11 -5.69 -28.15
N ARG A 191 -4.22 -5.09 -26.96
CA ARG A 191 -3.10 -4.68 -26.11
C ARG A 191 -3.54 -4.61 -24.65
N ILE A 192 -2.62 -4.91 -23.74
CA ILE A 192 -2.79 -4.69 -22.30
C ILE A 192 -1.65 -3.79 -21.83
N GLN A 193 -1.97 -2.79 -21.00
CA GLN A 193 -0.98 -2.00 -20.28
C GLN A 193 -1.30 -1.99 -18.79
N LEU A 194 -0.30 -1.83 -17.93
CA LEU A 194 -0.54 -1.36 -16.57
C LEU A 194 -0.93 0.12 -16.58
N ALA A 195 -1.71 0.55 -15.59
CA ALA A 195 -2.19 1.93 -15.47
C ALA A 195 -1.05 2.98 -15.48
N SER A 196 0.12 2.63 -14.93
CA SER A 196 1.36 3.40 -14.97
C SER A 196 1.86 3.65 -16.40
N ALA A 197 2.08 2.57 -17.16
CA ALA A 197 2.49 2.61 -18.56
C ALA A 197 1.43 3.25 -19.48
N PHE A 198 0.14 3.09 -19.14
CA PHE A 198 -0.97 3.79 -19.80
C PHE A 198 -0.88 5.32 -19.62
N MET A 199 -0.70 5.80 -18.39
CA MET A 199 -0.52 7.23 -18.12
C MET A 199 0.72 7.77 -18.81
N ALA A 200 1.86 7.05 -18.77
CA ALA A 200 3.07 7.41 -19.51
C ALA A 200 2.85 7.46 -21.03
N SER A 201 2.01 6.57 -21.59
CA SER A 201 1.62 6.60 -23.01
C SER A 201 0.87 7.88 -23.38
N LEU A 202 -0.10 8.31 -22.56
CA LEU A 202 -0.85 9.54 -22.78
C LEU A 202 0.05 10.78 -22.68
N MET A 203 0.96 10.80 -21.69
CA MET A 203 1.89 11.92 -21.50
C MET A 203 2.93 12.04 -22.63
N SER A 204 3.42 10.92 -23.18
CA SER A 204 4.46 10.91 -24.22
C SER A 204 3.94 10.78 -25.66
N GLY A 205 2.65 10.52 -25.87
CA GLY A 205 2.04 10.44 -27.20
C GLY A 205 2.49 9.21 -28.00
N LYS A 206 2.85 8.13 -27.32
CA LYS A 206 3.30 6.87 -27.92
C LYS A 206 3.09 5.70 -26.96
N TRP A 207 3.14 4.47 -27.45
CA TRP A 207 3.05 3.28 -26.59
C TRP A 207 4.31 3.14 -25.72
N VAL A 208 4.12 3.14 -24.40
CA VAL A 208 5.19 2.94 -23.42
C VAL A 208 5.13 1.50 -22.87
N PRO A 209 6.26 0.76 -22.84
CA PRO A 209 6.33 -0.56 -22.21
C PRO A 209 6.24 -0.45 -20.68
N MET A 210 5.87 -1.53 -20.00
CA MET A 210 5.95 -1.60 -18.53
C MET A 210 7.41 -1.75 -18.07
N GLY A 211 7.74 -1.24 -16.88
CA GLY A 211 9.08 -1.40 -16.30
C GLY A 211 9.33 -2.79 -15.71
N GLU A 212 10.59 -3.23 -15.64
CA GLU A 212 10.96 -4.55 -15.07
C GLU A 212 10.44 -4.74 -13.63
N ALA A 213 10.38 -3.68 -12.82
CA ALA A 213 9.84 -3.71 -11.46
C ALA A 213 8.36 -4.10 -11.41
N GLU A 214 7.58 -3.65 -12.41
CA GLU A 214 6.16 -3.97 -12.53
C GLU A 214 5.93 -5.30 -13.26
N ALA A 215 6.80 -5.66 -14.21
CA ALA A 215 6.78 -6.99 -14.81
C ALA A 215 6.90 -8.09 -13.73
N CYS A 216 7.74 -7.89 -12.71
CA CYS A 216 7.84 -8.77 -11.54
C CYS A 216 6.54 -8.90 -10.71
N THR A 217 5.55 -8.00 -10.81
CA THR A 217 4.27 -8.15 -10.09
C THR A 217 3.23 -8.98 -10.86
N THR A 218 3.52 -9.34 -12.12
CA THR A 218 2.52 -9.96 -13.02
C THR A 218 2.23 -11.42 -12.70
N GLY A 219 3.19 -12.14 -12.11
CA GLY A 219 3.20 -13.61 -12.05
C GLY A 219 3.56 -14.29 -13.37
N LEU A 220 4.01 -13.54 -14.39
CA LEU A 220 4.37 -14.05 -15.72
C LEU A 220 5.85 -13.85 -16.09
N TRP A 221 6.60 -13.08 -15.29
CA TRP A 221 7.95 -12.62 -15.63
C TRP A 221 9.02 -13.36 -14.84
N VAL A 222 10.01 -13.92 -15.54
CA VAL A 222 11.25 -14.42 -14.93
C VAL A 222 12.24 -13.26 -14.85
N HIS A 223 12.59 -12.86 -13.63
CA HIS A 223 13.53 -11.76 -13.41
C HIS A 223 14.97 -12.13 -13.82
N GLY A 224 15.68 -11.21 -14.48
CA GLY A 224 17.04 -11.45 -14.98
C GLY A 224 18.08 -11.79 -13.91
N GLY A 225 17.84 -11.40 -12.65
CA GLY A 225 18.64 -11.82 -11.50
C GLY A 225 18.63 -13.32 -11.18
N HIS A 226 17.86 -14.13 -11.93
CA HIS A 226 17.84 -15.60 -11.87
C HIS A 226 18.34 -16.29 -13.13
N THR A 227 18.72 -15.55 -14.17
CA THR A 227 19.06 -16.12 -15.47
C THR A 227 20.56 -16.05 -15.71
N ALA A 228 21.13 -17.10 -16.31
CA ALA A 228 22.57 -17.16 -16.60
C ALA A 228 23.05 -16.03 -17.54
N GLY A 229 22.14 -15.40 -18.29
CA GLY A 229 22.40 -14.24 -19.16
C GLY A 229 22.07 -12.87 -18.53
N GLY A 230 21.58 -12.82 -17.29
CA GLY A 230 21.25 -11.57 -16.59
C GLY A 230 20.01 -10.80 -17.13
N GLN A 231 19.36 -11.30 -18.17
CA GLN A 231 18.16 -10.71 -18.79
C GLN A 231 16.90 -11.43 -18.33
N GLY A 232 15.86 -10.67 -18.01
CA GLY A 232 14.53 -11.22 -17.71
C GLY A 232 13.74 -11.52 -18.99
N TYR A 233 12.72 -12.36 -18.86
CA TYR A 233 11.85 -12.77 -19.97
C TYR A 233 10.45 -13.18 -19.49
N TRP A 234 9.48 -13.17 -20.39
CA TRP A 234 8.15 -13.73 -20.12
C TRP A 234 8.20 -15.26 -20.09
N ASP A 235 7.70 -15.88 -19.03
CA ASP A 235 7.66 -17.34 -18.91
C ASP A 235 6.60 -17.92 -19.87
N GLU A 236 7.06 -18.50 -20.97
CA GLU A 236 6.20 -19.11 -21.99
C GLU A 236 5.30 -20.23 -21.40
N GLY A 237 5.71 -20.92 -20.34
CA GLY A 237 4.88 -21.94 -19.69
C GLY A 237 3.74 -21.35 -18.86
N VAL A 238 3.96 -20.24 -18.16
CA VAL A 238 2.86 -19.54 -17.47
C VAL A 238 1.96 -18.82 -18.48
N LEU A 239 2.52 -18.27 -19.56
CA LEU A 239 1.77 -17.74 -20.69
C LEU A 239 0.86 -18.79 -21.34
N ASP A 240 1.36 -20.01 -21.55
CA ASP A 240 0.58 -21.13 -22.09
C ASP A 240 -0.54 -21.55 -21.11
N ILE A 241 -0.32 -21.51 -19.79
CA ILE A 241 -1.34 -21.76 -18.76
C ILE A 241 -2.45 -20.70 -18.80
N VAL A 242 -2.10 -19.40 -18.81
CA VAL A 242 -3.11 -18.32 -18.81
C VAL A 242 -3.77 -18.12 -20.17
N GLY A 243 -3.07 -18.42 -21.27
CA GLY A 243 -3.63 -18.42 -22.63
C GLY A 243 -4.48 -19.65 -22.94
N GLY A 244 -4.19 -20.79 -22.31
CA GLY A 244 -4.89 -22.07 -22.50
C GLY A 244 -4.37 -22.88 -23.69
N SER A 245 -3.49 -22.29 -24.49
CA SER A 245 -2.73 -22.94 -25.55
C SER A 245 -1.47 -22.14 -25.85
N ARG A 246 -0.51 -22.75 -26.56
CA ARG A 246 0.72 -22.09 -27.00
C ARG A 246 0.51 -20.96 -28.04
N GLU A 247 -0.61 -20.99 -28.74
CA GLU A 247 -0.97 -19.92 -29.68
C GLU A 247 -1.49 -18.69 -28.93
N GLU A 248 -2.41 -18.91 -27.99
CA GLU A 248 -2.95 -17.84 -27.15
C GLU A 248 -1.92 -17.30 -26.15
N GLY A 249 -0.99 -18.13 -25.64
CA GLY A 249 0.14 -17.67 -24.81
C GLY A 249 1.03 -16.65 -25.54
N ARG A 250 1.34 -16.89 -26.82
CA ARG A 250 2.05 -15.91 -27.68
C ARG A 250 1.22 -14.66 -27.93
N ARG A 251 -0.11 -14.79 -28.06
CA ARG A 251 -1.02 -13.65 -28.22
C ARG A 251 -1.02 -12.76 -26.98
N VAL A 252 -1.09 -13.35 -25.78
CA VAL A 252 -0.96 -12.65 -24.48
C VAL A 252 0.37 -11.94 -24.38
N ARG A 253 1.49 -12.61 -24.75
CA ARG A 253 2.81 -11.96 -24.83
C ARG A 253 2.81 -10.76 -25.77
N GLY A 254 2.18 -10.87 -26.94
CA GLY A 254 2.01 -9.76 -27.88
C GLY A 254 1.18 -8.59 -27.34
N TRP A 255 0.18 -8.87 -26.48
CA TRP A 255 -0.61 -7.83 -25.82
C TRP A 255 0.18 -7.07 -24.75
N LEU A 256 0.97 -7.77 -23.95
CA LEU A 256 1.81 -7.20 -22.88
C LEU A 256 3.01 -6.44 -23.46
N GLY A 257 3.60 -6.98 -24.53
CA GLY A 257 4.73 -6.38 -25.25
C GLY A 257 6.09 -6.60 -24.56
N GLU A 258 7.06 -5.78 -24.95
CA GLU A 258 8.40 -5.77 -24.37
C GLU A 258 8.43 -5.07 -23.01
N VAL A 259 9.40 -5.41 -22.17
CA VAL A 259 9.60 -4.85 -20.82
C VAL A 259 10.81 -3.93 -20.80
N ASP A 260 10.68 -2.75 -20.18
CA ASP A 260 11.82 -1.84 -20.00
C ASP A 260 12.68 -2.27 -18.80
N ALA A 261 13.76 -2.99 -19.10
CA ALA A 261 14.85 -3.32 -18.17
C ALA A 261 15.91 -2.20 -18.06
N SER A 262 15.56 -0.93 -18.30
CA SER A 262 16.47 0.21 -18.09
C SER A 262 16.73 0.55 -16.62
N GLY A 263 15.86 0.10 -15.70
CA GLY A 263 15.84 0.52 -14.31
C GLY A 263 15.22 1.91 -14.09
N GLY A 264 14.51 2.48 -15.07
CA GLY A 264 13.85 3.78 -14.97
C GLY A 264 14.79 4.99 -15.03
N GLY A 265 16.10 4.77 -15.07
CA GLY A 265 17.12 5.83 -15.15
C GLY A 265 17.22 6.57 -16.48
N ARG A 266 16.39 6.24 -17.48
CA ARG A 266 16.35 6.88 -18.81
C ARG A 266 15.01 7.56 -19.05
N LYS A 267 15.01 8.59 -19.91
CA LYS A 267 13.77 9.14 -20.45
C LYS A 267 13.06 8.13 -21.36
N VAL A 268 11.75 8.03 -21.21
CA VAL A 268 10.87 7.33 -22.14
C VAL A 268 10.79 8.11 -23.45
N GLY A 269 10.69 9.44 -23.36
CA GLY A 269 10.67 10.34 -24.51
C GLY A 269 10.42 11.78 -24.10
N ASN A 270 10.04 12.60 -25.06
CA ASN A 270 9.51 13.94 -24.82
C ASN A 270 8.00 13.89 -24.63
N ILE A 271 7.43 14.97 -24.11
CA ILE A 271 5.99 15.18 -23.98
C ILE A 271 5.28 15.15 -25.35
N SER A 272 4.03 14.70 -25.37
CA SER A 272 3.25 14.62 -26.61
C SER A 272 2.96 16.00 -27.21
N ARG A 273 2.95 16.07 -28.54
CA ARG A 273 2.55 17.28 -29.29
C ARG A 273 1.16 17.76 -28.86
N TYR A 274 0.24 16.83 -28.60
CA TYR A 274 -1.10 17.11 -28.08
C TYR A 274 -1.05 17.94 -26.79
N LEU A 275 -0.21 17.56 -25.82
CA LEU A 275 -0.11 18.28 -24.55
C LEU A 275 0.61 19.62 -24.68
N VAL A 276 1.60 19.72 -25.58
CA VAL A 276 2.26 21.00 -25.93
C VAL A 276 1.23 21.98 -26.50
N GLU A 277 0.46 21.58 -27.51
CA GLU A 277 -0.49 22.45 -28.21
C GLU A 277 -1.75 22.76 -27.40
N ARG A 278 -2.23 21.83 -26.56
CA ARG A 278 -3.45 22.00 -25.75
C ARG A 278 -3.22 22.70 -24.40
N PHE A 279 -2.13 22.37 -23.71
CA PHE A 279 -1.89 22.85 -22.33
C PHE A 279 -0.67 23.78 -22.21
N GLY A 280 0.16 23.91 -23.24
CA GLY A 280 1.28 24.85 -23.24
C GLY A 280 2.55 24.36 -22.53
N PHE A 281 2.78 23.04 -22.50
CA PHE A 281 4.08 22.48 -22.08
C PHE A 281 5.20 22.86 -23.03
N ASP A 282 6.44 22.87 -22.52
CA ASP A 282 7.65 22.97 -23.34
C ASP A 282 7.84 21.67 -24.15
N PRO A 283 8.04 21.69 -25.49
CA PRO A 283 8.24 20.46 -26.27
C PRO A 283 9.47 19.65 -25.85
N ASP A 284 10.46 20.27 -25.21
CA ASP A 284 11.64 19.59 -24.68
C ASP A 284 11.39 18.94 -23.30
N THR A 285 10.18 19.06 -22.74
CA THR A 285 9.80 18.41 -21.47
C THR A 285 9.99 16.89 -21.56
N ILE A 286 10.77 16.33 -20.64
CA ILE A 286 11.11 14.90 -20.58
C ILE A 286 10.02 14.12 -19.86
N VAL A 287 9.53 13.02 -20.44
CA VAL A 287 8.69 12.02 -19.75
C VAL A 287 9.56 10.83 -19.33
N THR A 288 9.53 10.46 -18.04
CA THR A 288 10.24 9.27 -17.50
C THR A 288 9.37 8.02 -17.59
N SER A 289 9.95 6.86 -17.27
CA SER A 289 9.15 5.67 -16.96
C SER A 289 8.29 5.95 -15.73
N PHE A 290 7.05 5.49 -15.74
CA PHE A 290 6.15 5.53 -14.58
C PHE A 290 6.26 4.18 -13.83
N THR A 291 5.79 4.12 -12.59
CA THR A 291 5.85 2.89 -11.77
C THR A 291 4.59 2.73 -10.89
N SER A 292 4.57 1.80 -9.94
CA SER A 292 3.45 1.68 -9.01
C SER A 292 3.47 2.76 -7.93
N ASP A 293 2.30 3.12 -7.42
CA ASP A 293 2.08 4.04 -6.31
C ASP A 293 2.88 3.72 -5.04
N TYR A 294 2.96 2.44 -4.64
CA TYR A 294 3.74 2.00 -3.48
C TYR A 294 5.24 2.11 -3.72
N LEU A 295 5.74 1.77 -4.92
CA LEU A 295 7.16 1.95 -5.25
C LEU A 295 7.54 3.43 -5.33
N ALA A 296 6.70 4.28 -5.93
CA ALA A 296 6.91 5.72 -5.92
C ALA A 296 6.85 6.30 -4.49
N THR A 297 6.00 5.76 -3.62
CA THR A 297 5.98 6.10 -2.19
C THR A 297 7.30 5.77 -1.51
N TYR A 298 7.88 4.59 -1.76
CA TYR A 298 9.23 4.25 -1.29
C TYR A 298 10.29 5.25 -1.80
N LEU A 299 10.25 5.63 -3.08
CA LEU A 299 11.19 6.59 -3.68
C LEU A 299 11.08 7.99 -3.06
N SER A 300 9.91 8.38 -2.53
CA SER A 300 9.74 9.65 -1.82
C SER A 300 10.43 9.72 -0.45
N ILE A 301 10.82 8.56 0.11
CA ILE A 301 11.45 8.44 1.43
C ILE A 301 12.93 8.04 1.31
N CYS A 302 13.28 7.15 0.39
CA CYS A 302 14.64 6.61 0.23
C CYS A 302 15.23 6.04 1.55
N PRO A 303 14.60 5.01 2.16
CA PRO A 303 15.07 4.42 3.42
C PRO A 303 16.51 3.89 3.33
N SER A 304 17.28 3.97 4.40
CA SER A 304 18.61 3.35 4.48
C SER A 304 18.48 1.82 4.60
N PRO A 305 19.55 1.02 4.39
CA PRO A 305 19.48 -0.46 4.44
C PRO A 305 19.02 -1.09 5.77
N SER A 306 18.90 -0.30 6.84
CA SER A 306 18.36 -0.70 8.14
C SER A 306 17.01 -0.06 8.48
N ASP A 307 16.53 0.86 7.66
CA ASP A 307 15.24 1.53 7.86
C ASP A 307 14.16 0.82 7.03
N VAL A 308 12.91 1.09 7.37
CA VAL A 308 11.75 0.50 6.66
C VAL A 308 10.68 1.56 6.41
N VAL A 309 9.94 1.44 5.31
CA VAL A 309 8.74 2.25 5.02
C VAL A 309 7.51 1.38 5.26
N LEU A 310 6.60 1.81 6.14
CA LEU A 310 5.33 1.14 6.45
C LEU A 310 4.16 2.03 6.03
N THR A 311 3.45 1.64 4.97
CA THR A 311 2.32 2.38 4.43
C THR A 311 1.01 1.79 4.95
N PHE A 312 0.19 2.58 5.63
CA PHE A 312 -1.15 2.20 6.06
C PHE A 312 -2.20 2.69 5.07
N GLY A 313 -2.86 1.77 4.38
CA GLY A 313 -3.75 2.12 3.27
C GLY A 313 -4.85 1.09 3.00
N PRO A 314 -5.40 1.09 1.77
CA PRO A 314 -6.37 0.08 1.31
C PRO A 314 -5.78 -1.34 1.28
N MET A 315 -4.45 -1.42 1.20
CA MET A 315 -3.63 -2.55 1.62
C MET A 315 -2.45 -1.98 2.42
N ASP A 316 -2.05 -2.65 3.50
CA ASP A 316 -0.87 -2.24 4.25
C ASP A 316 0.37 -2.86 3.62
N THR A 317 1.45 -2.08 3.50
CA THR A 317 2.68 -2.52 2.84
C THR A 317 3.92 -2.07 3.62
N LEU A 318 4.84 -3.00 3.85
CA LEU A 318 6.13 -2.77 4.50
C LEU A 318 7.24 -3.01 3.46
N MET A 319 8.10 -2.01 3.25
CA MET A 319 9.12 -2.00 2.20
C MET A 319 10.51 -1.66 2.77
N THR A 320 11.54 -2.43 2.37
CA THR A 320 12.93 -2.24 2.80
C THR A 320 13.91 -2.45 1.64
N PRO A 321 15.07 -1.78 1.61
CA PRO A 321 16.13 -2.10 0.67
C PRO A 321 16.61 -3.55 0.85
N ALA A 322 16.81 -4.27 -0.25
CA ALA A 322 17.33 -5.64 -0.28
C ALA A 322 18.62 -5.73 -1.12
N GLN A 323 19.60 -6.50 -0.61
CA GLN A 323 20.93 -6.62 -1.21
C GLN A 323 21.05 -7.77 -2.21
N HIS A 324 20.21 -8.79 -2.07
CA HIS A 324 20.20 -9.99 -2.87
C HIS A 324 18.80 -10.24 -3.43
N TYR A 325 18.73 -10.81 -4.63
CA TYR A 325 17.46 -11.29 -5.19
C TYR A 325 17.31 -12.78 -4.87
N LEU A 326 16.60 -13.07 -3.79
CA LEU A 326 16.31 -14.41 -3.27
C LEU A 326 14.79 -14.56 -3.17
N PRO A 327 14.06 -14.88 -4.25
CA PRO A 327 12.61 -14.97 -4.23
C PRO A 327 12.17 -16.18 -3.41
N THR A 328 11.12 -15.98 -2.62
CA THR A 328 10.47 -17.03 -1.82
C THR A 328 8.98 -16.69 -1.71
N ARG A 329 8.17 -17.64 -1.25
CA ARG A 329 6.76 -17.38 -0.92
C ARG A 329 6.51 -16.44 0.27
N LEU A 330 7.56 -15.92 0.92
CA LEU A 330 7.46 -15.17 2.19
C LEU A 330 7.40 -13.65 2.00
N TYR A 331 7.86 -13.14 0.86
CA TYR A 331 7.94 -11.71 0.52
C TYR A 331 8.09 -11.56 -0.98
N ASN A 332 7.70 -10.40 -1.52
CA ASN A 332 7.96 -10.05 -2.91
C ASN A 332 9.28 -9.29 -3.04
N LEU A 333 9.94 -9.41 -4.19
CA LEU A 333 11.15 -8.66 -4.54
C LEU A 333 10.97 -7.95 -5.87
N TYR A 334 11.18 -6.63 -5.86
CA TYR A 334 11.16 -5.82 -7.07
C TYR A 334 12.56 -5.25 -7.34
N PRO A 335 13.09 -5.30 -8.57
CA PRO A 335 14.26 -4.50 -8.92
C PRO A 335 13.95 -3.02 -8.68
N HIS A 336 14.91 -2.28 -8.12
CA HIS A 336 14.73 -0.87 -7.80
C HIS A 336 14.33 -0.07 -9.07
N PRO A 337 13.21 0.68 -9.04
CA PRO A 337 12.65 1.34 -10.24
C PRO A 337 13.36 2.65 -10.63
N ALA A 338 14.37 3.08 -9.88
CA ALA A 338 15.20 4.25 -10.18
C ALA A 338 16.70 3.90 -9.99
N GLN A 339 17.21 3.03 -10.88
CA GLN A 339 18.61 2.62 -10.96
C GLN A 339 19.12 2.66 -12.42
N GLU A 340 20.44 2.58 -12.61
CA GLU A 340 21.06 2.70 -13.93
C GLU A 340 21.52 1.35 -14.50
N GLN A 341 21.53 1.23 -15.83
CA GLN A 341 22.11 0.06 -16.49
C GLN A 341 23.62 0.02 -16.26
N GLY A 342 24.12 -1.11 -15.74
CA GLY A 342 25.54 -1.33 -15.43
C GLY A 342 25.89 -1.12 -13.95
N GLU A 343 25.03 -0.50 -13.14
CA GLU A 343 25.22 -0.52 -11.68
C GLU A 343 24.91 -1.92 -11.10
N LYS A 344 25.42 -2.18 -9.88
CA LYS A 344 24.99 -3.34 -9.09
C LYS A 344 23.49 -3.21 -8.82
N ARG A 345 22.69 -4.10 -9.43
CA ARG A 345 21.23 -4.15 -9.23
C ARG A 345 20.87 -4.15 -7.74
N ARG A 346 19.97 -3.24 -7.37
CA ARG A 346 19.32 -3.18 -6.05
C ARG A 346 17.88 -3.66 -6.13
N TYR A 347 17.37 -4.08 -4.99
CA TYR A 347 16.04 -4.64 -4.84
C TYR A 347 15.30 -3.96 -3.70
N ILE A 348 13.98 -3.98 -3.77
CA ILE A 348 13.08 -3.59 -2.68
C ILE A 348 12.34 -4.86 -2.28
N ALA A 349 12.51 -5.28 -1.03
CA ALA A 349 11.73 -6.37 -0.47
C ALA A 349 10.43 -5.80 0.11
N VAL A 350 9.32 -6.48 -0.20
CA VAL A 350 7.97 -6.00 0.08
C VAL A 350 7.14 -7.08 0.76
N LEU A 351 6.60 -6.72 1.93
CA LEU A 351 5.59 -7.46 2.67
C LEU A 351 4.26 -6.72 2.56
N THR A 352 3.17 -7.44 2.33
CA THR A 352 1.83 -6.85 2.17
C THR A 352 0.81 -7.55 3.09
N SER A 353 -0.25 -6.83 3.44
CA SER A 353 -1.52 -7.42 3.88
C SER A 353 -2.72 -6.68 3.27
N ARG A 354 -3.63 -7.45 2.68
CA ARG A 354 -4.95 -7.01 2.19
C ARG A 354 -5.97 -6.77 3.30
N ASN A 355 -5.72 -7.30 4.50
CA ASN A 355 -6.63 -7.18 5.64
C ASN A 355 -6.27 -5.94 6.46
N ALA A 356 -6.38 -4.77 5.81
CA ALA A 356 -5.78 -3.51 6.23
C ALA A 356 -6.82 -2.51 6.79
N ASP A 357 -7.32 -1.58 5.99
CA ASP A 357 -8.28 -0.56 6.42
C ASP A 357 -9.72 -1.09 6.57
N VAL A 358 -10.15 -2.07 5.76
CA VAL A 358 -11.48 -2.68 5.87
C VAL A 358 -11.71 -3.26 7.28
N PRO A 359 -10.83 -4.09 7.89
CA PRO A 359 -10.97 -4.49 9.28
C PRO A 359 -10.96 -3.33 10.28
N ARG A 360 -10.13 -2.29 10.07
CA ARG A 360 -10.08 -1.12 10.97
C ARG A 360 -11.39 -0.36 10.95
N ALA A 361 -11.98 -0.14 9.78
CA ALA A 361 -13.29 0.48 9.62
C ALA A 361 -14.40 -0.38 10.22
N LEU A 362 -14.37 -1.70 10.02
CA LEU A 362 -15.35 -2.63 10.59
C LEU A 362 -15.29 -2.65 12.12
N VAL A 363 -14.10 -2.73 12.72
CA VAL A 363 -13.92 -2.68 14.19
C VAL A 363 -14.30 -1.30 14.75
N ARG A 364 -13.98 -0.21 14.05
CA ARG A 364 -14.49 1.12 14.38
C ARG A 364 -16.03 1.10 14.43
N ASP A 365 -16.67 0.63 13.37
CA ASP A 365 -18.12 0.66 13.20
C ASP A 365 -18.86 -0.33 14.10
N MET A 366 -18.23 -1.42 14.52
CA MET A 366 -18.80 -2.33 15.52
C MET A 366 -18.70 -1.75 16.94
N TYR A 367 -17.52 -1.33 17.39
CA TYR A 367 -17.23 -1.14 18.82
C TYR A 367 -17.12 0.32 19.30
N THR A 368 -16.89 1.29 18.41
CA THR A 368 -16.52 2.66 18.83
C THR A 368 -17.26 3.78 18.11
N LYS A 369 -17.84 3.51 16.93
CA LYS A 369 -18.58 4.43 16.05
C LYS A 369 -17.82 5.70 15.63
N SER A 370 -16.55 5.84 16.02
CA SER A 370 -15.74 7.03 15.78
C SER A 370 -14.25 6.72 15.87
N TRP A 371 -13.47 7.32 14.98
CA TRP A 371 -12.02 7.19 14.98
C TRP A 371 -11.35 7.73 16.26
N SER A 372 -11.92 8.74 16.91
CA SER A 372 -11.36 9.28 18.16
C SER A 372 -11.62 8.39 19.38
N ALA A 373 -12.71 7.61 19.41
CA ALA A 373 -12.89 6.57 20.43
C ALA A 373 -12.03 5.32 20.12
N PHE A 374 -11.85 4.98 18.85
CA PHE A 374 -10.93 3.92 18.41
C PHE A 374 -9.49 4.20 18.88
N ASP A 375 -8.93 5.37 18.55
CA ASP A 375 -7.60 5.84 18.97
C ASP A 375 -7.42 5.77 20.50
N ARG A 376 -8.39 6.31 21.25
CA ARG A 376 -8.37 6.29 22.72
C ARG A 376 -8.36 4.87 23.29
N LEU A 377 -9.15 3.94 22.75
CA LEU A 377 -9.13 2.56 23.21
C LEU A 377 -7.79 1.88 22.89
N VAL A 378 -7.23 2.10 21.70
CA VAL A 378 -5.90 1.60 21.35
C VAL A 378 -4.84 2.17 22.29
N ALA A 379 -4.92 3.45 22.69
CA ALA A 379 -3.96 4.07 23.59
C ALA A 379 -4.04 3.54 25.05
N ILE A 380 -5.23 3.27 25.58
CA ILE A 380 -5.41 2.92 27.01
C ILE A 380 -5.50 1.41 27.30
N VAL A 381 -5.84 0.59 26.30
CA VAL A 381 -5.90 -0.87 26.49
C VAL A 381 -4.46 -1.41 26.51
N PRO A 382 -4.07 -2.22 27.51
CA PRO A 382 -2.70 -2.72 27.65
C PRO A 382 -2.30 -3.72 26.55
N PRO A 383 -0.98 -3.99 26.38
CA PRO A 383 -0.47 -4.97 25.43
C PRO A 383 -1.14 -6.36 25.55
N GLY A 384 -1.64 -6.86 24.42
CA GLY A 384 -2.39 -8.12 24.35
C GLY A 384 -3.78 -8.04 25.01
N GLY A 385 -4.39 -6.86 25.05
CA GLY A 385 -5.78 -6.64 25.44
C GLY A 385 -6.10 -6.69 26.94
N SER A 386 -5.18 -7.17 27.79
CA SER A 386 -5.41 -7.33 29.24
C SER A 386 -4.17 -7.02 30.09
N ILE A 387 -4.40 -6.70 31.37
CA ILE A 387 -3.33 -6.44 32.35
C ILE A 387 -2.67 -7.75 32.83
N GLY A 388 -3.43 -8.85 32.85
CA GLY A 388 -2.94 -10.17 33.25
C GLY A 388 -1.80 -10.67 32.35
N LEU A 389 -0.90 -11.47 32.91
CA LEU A 389 0.20 -12.07 32.16
C LEU A 389 -0.32 -13.20 31.25
N ASP A 390 -1.20 -14.05 31.77
CA ASP A 390 -1.71 -15.25 31.08
C ASP A 390 -3.01 -15.00 30.29
N ASP A 391 -3.82 -14.01 30.69
CA ASP A 391 -5.15 -13.71 30.11
C ASP A 391 -5.07 -12.87 28.83
N LYS A 392 -4.11 -13.14 27.94
CA LYS A 392 -3.93 -12.34 26.71
C LYS A 392 -5.00 -12.63 25.66
N LEU A 393 -5.33 -11.58 24.92
CA LEU A 393 -6.40 -11.51 23.93
C LEU A 393 -5.80 -11.33 22.53
N PHE A 394 -6.21 -12.16 21.58
CA PHE A 394 -5.73 -12.09 20.19
C PHE A 394 -6.91 -12.08 19.22
N SER A 395 -6.89 -11.20 18.21
CA SER A 395 -7.92 -11.17 17.16
C SER A 395 -7.33 -11.09 15.76
N PHE A 396 -7.73 -12.01 14.90
CA PHE A 396 -7.30 -12.09 13.50
C PHE A 396 -8.51 -11.80 12.61
N TRP A 397 -8.42 -10.75 11.78
CA TRP A 397 -9.51 -10.27 10.94
C TRP A 397 -9.20 -10.51 9.46
N HIS A 398 -9.21 -11.77 9.04
CA HIS A 398 -8.98 -12.16 7.66
C HIS A 398 -10.31 -12.13 6.89
N LEU A 399 -10.79 -10.94 6.56
CA LEU A 399 -12.05 -10.77 5.81
C LEU A 399 -11.94 -11.30 4.38
N GLN A 400 -10.72 -11.35 3.85
CA GLN A 400 -10.37 -11.87 2.54
C GLN A 400 -9.02 -12.60 2.59
N GLY A 401 -8.82 -13.60 1.72
CA GLY A 401 -7.56 -14.34 1.66
C GLY A 401 -6.39 -13.41 1.35
N ASP A 402 -5.29 -13.53 2.08
CA ASP A 402 -4.04 -12.77 1.87
C ASP A 402 -3.06 -13.58 1.00
N PRO A 403 -1.87 -13.06 0.59
CA PRO A 403 -0.80 -13.91 0.07
C PRO A 403 -0.38 -14.99 1.07
N TYR A 404 0.45 -15.94 0.62
CA TYR A 404 0.96 -17.03 1.44
C TYR A 404 1.46 -16.54 2.82
N PRO A 405 1.12 -17.19 3.94
CA PRO A 405 0.39 -18.46 4.07
C PRO A 405 -1.14 -18.34 4.25
N PHE A 406 -1.74 -17.16 4.08
CA PHE A 406 -3.15 -16.90 4.43
C PHE A 406 -4.12 -16.95 3.25
N SER A 407 -3.76 -17.60 2.16
CA SER A 407 -4.57 -17.62 0.94
C SER A 407 -5.90 -18.35 1.10
N HIS A 408 -5.98 -19.35 1.96
CA HIS A 408 -7.21 -20.07 2.31
C HIS A 408 -7.86 -19.59 3.62
N VAL A 409 -7.24 -18.66 4.35
CA VAL A 409 -7.73 -18.21 5.67
C VAL A 409 -8.74 -17.09 5.48
N LYS A 410 -10.00 -17.31 5.87
CA LYS A 410 -11.08 -16.32 5.81
C LYS A 410 -12.02 -16.43 7.00
N GLY A 411 -12.07 -15.39 7.82
CA GLY A 411 -12.92 -15.28 9.00
C GLY A 411 -12.45 -14.21 9.99
N ILE A 412 -13.24 -14.03 11.04
CA ILE A 412 -12.86 -13.26 12.24
C ILE A 412 -12.64 -14.28 13.35
N TYR A 413 -11.42 -14.36 13.86
CA TYR A 413 -11.02 -15.31 14.89
C TYR A 413 -10.57 -14.54 16.13
N ARG A 414 -11.17 -14.83 17.29
CA ARG A 414 -10.79 -14.24 18.57
C ARG A 414 -10.36 -15.35 19.52
N PHE A 415 -9.37 -15.06 20.36
CA PHE A 415 -8.87 -16.00 21.35
C PHE A 415 -8.71 -15.32 22.70
N GLU A 416 -9.23 -15.96 23.76
CA GLU A 416 -8.95 -15.63 25.16
C GLU A 416 -8.26 -16.84 25.80
N THR A 417 -7.20 -16.65 26.59
CA THR A 417 -6.52 -17.77 27.28
C THR A 417 -6.10 -18.91 26.33
N GLY A 418 -5.77 -18.57 25.07
CA GLY A 418 -5.43 -19.52 24.00
C GLY A 418 -6.59 -20.30 23.37
N ILE A 419 -7.84 -20.05 23.80
CA ILE A 419 -9.07 -20.74 23.34
C ILE A 419 -9.88 -19.81 22.43
N LYS A 420 -10.41 -20.34 21.31
CA LYS A 420 -11.27 -19.58 20.39
C LYS A 420 -12.59 -19.18 21.07
N VAL A 421 -12.93 -17.90 20.99
CA VAL A 421 -14.21 -17.34 21.43
C VAL A 421 -14.94 -16.68 20.24
N SER A 422 -16.26 -16.52 20.36
CA SER A 422 -17.05 -15.76 19.40
C SER A 422 -16.80 -14.25 19.52
N GLU A 423 -16.72 -13.74 20.75
CA GLU A 423 -16.51 -12.33 21.10
C GLU A 423 -15.69 -12.24 22.40
N PHE A 424 -14.93 -11.15 22.59
CA PHE A 424 -14.21 -10.89 23.84
C PHE A 424 -15.16 -10.50 24.97
N ARG A 425 -14.86 -10.93 26.21
CA ARG A 425 -15.57 -10.48 27.42
C ARG A 425 -15.47 -8.96 27.61
N ASP A 426 -14.31 -8.40 27.30
CA ASP A 426 -14.12 -6.95 27.21
C ASP A 426 -14.09 -6.51 25.74
N LEU A 427 -15.25 -6.05 25.25
CA LEU A 427 -15.41 -5.55 23.89
C LEU A 427 -14.42 -4.41 23.54
N ARG A 428 -13.93 -3.67 24.55
CA ARG A 428 -13.00 -2.55 24.39
C ARG A 428 -11.62 -2.99 23.88
N ALA A 429 -11.28 -4.28 24.01
CA ALA A 429 -10.01 -4.82 23.52
C ALA A 429 -9.96 -4.95 21.98
N ASN A 430 -11.10 -5.08 21.28
CA ASN A 430 -11.14 -5.34 19.83
C ASN A 430 -10.28 -4.35 18.98
N PRO A 431 -10.33 -3.01 19.20
CA PRO A 431 -9.45 -2.06 18.50
C PRO A 431 -7.95 -2.30 18.70
N ARG A 432 -7.51 -2.56 19.94
CA ARG A 432 -6.10 -2.82 20.29
C ARG A 432 -5.64 -4.14 19.68
N CYS A 433 -6.37 -5.22 19.92
CA CYS A 433 -6.03 -6.56 19.44
C CYS A 433 -6.03 -6.67 17.91
N LEU A 434 -6.86 -5.91 17.19
CA LEU A 434 -6.82 -5.83 15.73
C LEU A 434 -5.48 -5.26 15.25
N LEU A 435 -5.10 -4.08 15.74
CA LEU A 435 -3.88 -3.42 15.30
C LEU A 435 -2.63 -4.19 15.73
N GLU A 436 -2.64 -4.74 16.95
CA GLU A 436 -1.59 -5.64 17.43
C GLU A 436 -1.40 -6.81 16.47
N SER A 437 -2.47 -7.45 16.02
CA SER A 437 -2.37 -8.53 15.03
C SER A 437 -1.81 -8.06 13.69
N GLN A 438 -2.26 -6.92 13.16
CA GLN A 438 -1.74 -6.36 11.90
C GLN A 438 -0.23 -6.09 11.99
N VAL A 439 0.24 -5.45 13.07
CA VAL A 439 1.66 -5.07 13.23
C VAL A 439 2.54 -6.25 13.65
N LEU A 440 2.06 -7.16 14.50
CA LEU A 440 2.77 -8.41 14.86
C LEU A 440 2.95 -9.32 13.64
N SER A 441 1.97 -9.41 12.74
CA SER A 441 2.13 -10.15 11.47
C SER A 441 3.29 -9.58 10.65
N PHE A 442 3.44 -8.26 10.57
CA PHE A 442 4.60 -7.64 9.91
C PHE A 442 5.93 -7.94 10.64
N ARG A 443 5.99 -7.91 11.98
CA ARG A 443 7.20 -8.28 12.76
C ARG A 443 7.62 -9.73 12.52
N ILE A 444 6.66 -10.65 12.46
CA ILE A 444 6.92 -12.08 12.20
C ILE A 444 7.33 -12.30 10.74
N LYS A 445 6.64 -11.67 9.78
CA LYS A 445 7.03 -11.70 8.35
C LYS A 445 8.43 -11.11 8.13
N TRP A 446 8.77 -10.00 8.80
CA TRP A 446 10.13 -9.42 8.82
C TRP A 446 11.16 -10.43 9.33
N SER A 447 10.89 -11.06 10.47
CA SER A 447 11.79 -12.02 11.11
C SER A 447 12.00 -13.30 10.27
N LYS A 448 10.98 -13.70 9.50
CA LYS A 448 11.10 -14.76 8.47
C LYS A 448 11.89 -14.30 7.24
N MET A 449 11.71 -13.04 6.81
CA MET A 449 12.41 -12.45 5.66
C MET A 449 13.92 -12.28 5.91
N ILE A 450 14.34 -11.77 7.07
CA ILE A 450 15.77 -11.63 7.39
C ILE A 450 16.50 -12.99 7.41
N ALA A 451 15.81 -14.06 7.80
CA ALA A 451 16.37 -15.39 7.93
C ALA A 451 16.73 -16.03 6.57
N THR A 452 16.22 -15.51 5.46
CA THR A 452 16.65 -15.94 4.11
C THR A 452 17.96 -15.29 3.66
N GLY A 453 18.47 -14.29 4.39
CA GLY A 453 19.66 -13.53 4.01
C GLY A 453 19.43 -12.46 2.94
N VAL A 454 18.18 -12.21 2.51
CA VAL A 454 17.84 -11.29 1.40
C VAL A 454 18.32 -9.84 1.62
N LEU A 455 18.36 -9.38 2.87
CA LEU A 455 18.87 -8.05 3.24
C LEU A 455 20.41 -7.98 3.33
N GLY A 456 21.10 -9.12 3.18
CA GLY A 456 22.56 -9.26 3.32
C GLY A 456 23.06 -9.25 4.76
N SER A 457 24.29 -9.71 4.99
CA SER A 457 24.92 -9.69 6.32
C SER A 457 25.18 -8.25 6.78
N ARG A 458 24.65 -7.84 7.94
CA ARG A 458 24.99 -6.56 8.55
C ARG A 458 26.49 -6.55 8.91
N LYS A 459 27.26 -5.62 8.34
CA LYS A 459 28.67 -5.37 8.72
C LYS A 459 28.72 -4.80 10.14
N GLY A 460 28.73 -5.71 11.12
CA GLY A 460 28.73 -5.38 12.55
C GLY A 460 28.33 -6.56 13.44
N THR A 461 27.54 -7.52 12.93
CA THR A 461 27.03 -8.66 13.70
C THR A 461 27.59 -9.98 13.18
N ALA A 462 28.80 -10.32 13.61
CA ALA A 462 29.33 -11.68 13.51
C ALA A 462 28.73 -12.56 14.62
N THR A 463 27.43 -12.83 14.53
CA THR A 463 26.67 -13.66 15.48
C THR A 463 26.16 -14.92 14.78
N ASN A 464 27.02 -15.94 14.70
CA ASN A 464 26.72 -17.37 14.52
C ASN A 464 25.59 -17.79 13.54
N ALA A 465 25.42 -17.11 12.41
CA ALA A 465 24.63 -17.60 11.29
C ALA A 465 25.45 -18.57 10.42
N ASN A 466 25.79 -19.75 10.98
CA ASN A 466 26.53 -20.80 10.27
C ASN A 466 25.97 -22.20 10.61
N THR A 467 24.70 -22.43 10.28
CA THR A 467 24.09 -23.77 10.29
C THR A 467 24.17 -24.39 8.88
N ALA A 468 25.38 -24.78 8.49
CA ALA A 468 25.60 -25.82 7.49
C ALA A 468 26.17 -27.06 8.22
N PRO A 469 25.76 -28.29 7.89
CA PRO A 469 26.16 -29.47 8.65
C PRO A 469 27.57 -29.94 8.25
N GLY A 470 28.59 -29.55 9.00
CA GLY A 470 29.94 -30.11 8.85
C GLY A 470 31.07 -29.35 9.55
N SER A 471 31.84 -30.06 10.37
CA SER A 471 33.13 -29.69 10.98
C SER A 471 33.18 -28.40 11.82
N ALA A 472 33.23 -28.56 13.15
CA ALA A 472 33.48 -27.47 14.09
C ALA A 472 34.98 -27.13 14.18
N SER A 473 35.31 -25.85 14.25
CA SER A 473 36.58 -25.36 14.79
C SER A 473 36.29 -24.54 16.04
N ALA A 474 36.59 -25.10 17.21
CA ALA A 474 36.32 -24.47 18.50
C ALA A 474 37.50 -23.60 18.96
N THR A 475 37.23 -22.38 19.38
CA THR A 475 38.13 -21.64 20.29
C THR A 475 38.14 -22.32 21.66
N PRO A 476 39.30 -22.44 22.33
CA PRO A 476 39.39 -23.18 23.59
C PRO A 476 38.73 -22.44 24.76
N PRO A 477 38.09 -23.14 25.71
CA PRO A 477 37.44 -22.53 26.86
C PRO A 477 38.47 -22.03 27.91
N PRO A 478 38.10 -21.05 28.76
CA PRO A 478 38.95 -20.58 29.85
C PRO A 478 39.19 -21.67 30.90
N LEU A 479 40.43 -21.77 31.39
CA LEU A 479 40.86 -22.78 32.36
C LEU A 479 40.97 -22.21 33.77
N ILE A 480 40.44 -22.93 34.76
CA ILE A 480 40.70 -22.65 36.18
C ILE A 480 41.95 -23.43 36.62
N ARG A 481 42.87 -22.75 37.31
CA ARG A 481 44.09 -23.35 37.87
C ARG A 481 43.85 -23.71 39.34
N THR A 482 44.02 -24.98 39.69
CA THR A 482 44.07 -25.45 41.09
C THR A 482 45.44 -26.06 41.38
N ALA A 483 45.76 -26.28 42.66
CA ALA A 483 47.08 -26.75 43.11
C ALA A 483 47.48 -28.15 42.58
N THR A 484 46.57 -28.88 41.96
CA THR A 484 46.79 -30.24 41.41
C THR A 484 46.48 -30.36 39.91
N GLY A 485 46.07 -29.28 39.22
CA GLY A 485 45.85 -29.30 37.77
C GLY A 485 44.86 -28.25 37.25
N THR A 486 44.69 -28.25 35.92
CA THR A 486 43.71 -27.44 35.18
C THR A 486 42.55 -28.30 34.70
N ILE A 487 41.31 -27.88 34.99
CA ILE A 487 40.09 -28.55 34.54
C ILE A 487 39.30 -27.59 33.62
N PRO A 488 38.79 -28.03 32.46
CA PRO A 488 37.92 -27.22 31.61
C PRO A 488 36.54 -27.02 32.22
N LEU A 489 36.01 -25.80 32.20
CA LEU A 489 34.62 -25.54 32.58
C LEU A 489 33.70 -25.90 31.39
N LEU A 490 33.07 -27.08 31.43
CA LEU A 490 32.03 -27.46 30.49
C LEU A 490 30.73 -26.70 30.82
N GLN A 491 30.61 -25.48 30.30
CA GLN A 491 29.33 -24.78 30.29
C GLN A 491 28.47 -25.35 29.15
N PRO A 492 27.28 -25.91 29.43
CA PRO A 492 26.40 -26.39 28.37
C PRO A 492 25.96 -25.20 27.50
N PRO A 493 25.76 -25.38 26.17
CA PRO A 493 25.15 -24.35 25.35
C PRO A 493 23.75 -24.03 25.92
N ALA A 494 23.42 -22.74 25.99
CA ALA A 494 22.10 -22.32 26.44
C ALA A 494 21.01 -23.01 25.60
N PRO A 495 19.91 -23.48 26.21
CA PRO A 495 18.81 -24.06 25.45
C PRO A 495 18.29 -23.01 24.46
N ASN A 496 18.10 -23.41 23.20
CA ASN A 496 17.62 -22.50 22.17
C ASN A 496 16.13 -22.23 22.38
N LEU A 497 15.80 -21.23 23.22
CA LEU A 497 14.43 -20.92 23.64
C LEU A 497 13.49 -20.71 22.44
N SER A 498 13.97 -20.12 21.34
CA SER A 498 13.15 -19.93 20.14
C SER A 498 12.63 -21.25 19.57
N ALA A 499 13.48 -22.28 19.52
CA ALA A 499 13.12 -23.60 19.00
C ALA A 499 12.10 -24.32 19.88
N SER A 500 12.19 -24.19 21.22
CA SER A 500 11.16 -24.70 22.14
C SER A 500 9.82 -23.94 22.04
N LEU A 501 9.84 -22.71 21.52
CA LEU A 501 8.65 -21.88 21.28
C LEU A 501 8.12 -21.97 19.84
N GLY A 502 8.70 -22.84 18.99
CA GLY A 502 8.31 -23.00 17.59
C GLY A 502 8.72 -21.84 16.67
N LEU A 503 9.55 -20.91 17.14
CA LEU A 503 10.01 -19.74 16.41
C LEU A 503 11.37 -19.97 15.74
N SER A 504 11.54 -19.42 14.53
CA SER A 504 12.83 -19.40 13.82
C SER A 504 13.74 -18.23 14.22
N PHE A 505 13.36 -17.46 15.23
CA PHE A 505 14.04 -16.25 15.72
C PHE A 505 13.74 -16.06 17.22
N ASP A 506 14.63 -15.39 17.95
CA ASP A 506 14.35 -14.96 19.32
C ASP A 506 13.43 -13.73 19.30
N PRO A 507 12.23 -13.77 19.89
CA PRO A 507 11.35 -12.61 19.92
C PRO A 507 11.90 -11.46 20.77
N TYR A 508 12.79 -11.70 21.74
CA TYR A 508 13.37 -10.66 22.59
C TYR A 508 14.58 -9.95 21.94
N ASP A 509 15.15 -10.53 20.88
CA ASP A 509 16.23 -9.90 20.14
C ASP A 509 15.69 -8.80 19.21
N HIS A 510 15.98 -7.55 19.57
CA HIS A 510 15.66 -6.38 18.75
C HIS A 510 16.79 -5.98 17.79
N VAL A 511 18.00 -6.54 17.92
CA VAL A 511 19.12 -6.24 17.01
C VAL A 511 18.75 -6.46 15.53
N PRO A 512 18.03 -7.51 15.11
CA PRO A 512 17.69 -7.72 13.70
C PRO A 512 16.48 -6.89 13.20
N LEU A 513 15.79 -6.15 14.07
CA LEU A 513 14.64 -5.32 13.71
C LEU A 513 15.10 -4.03 12.96
N PRO A 514 14.18 -3.27 12.33
CA PRO A 514 14.51 -2.01 11.68
C PRO A 514 15.04 -0.98 12.69
N SER A 515 16.04 -0.18 12.30
CA SER A 515 16.58 0.89 13.15
C SER A 515 15.66 2.12 13.23
N ARG A 516 14.85 2.35 12.19
CA ARG A 516 13.85 3.43 12.08
C ARG A 516 12.69 2.97 11.21
N ILE A 517 11.49 3.45 11.51
CA ILE A 517 10.28 3.16 10.72
C ILE A 517 9.69 4.46 10.19
N PHE A 518 9.55 4.56 8.87
CA PHE A 518 8.87 5.66 8.20
C PHE A 518 7.41 5.26 7.92
N THR A 519 6.46 5.81 8.66
CA THR A 519 5.03 5.52 8.48
C THR A 519 4.33 6.57 7.62
N THR A 520 3.37 6.12 6.80
CA THR A 520 2.56 7.00 5.94
C THR A 520 1.14 6.46 5.75
N GLY A 521 0.20 7.32 5.33
CA GLY A 521 -1.21 6.96 5.12
C GLY A 521 -2.08 7.07 6.39
N ALA A 522 -3.40 6.92 6.27
CA ALA A 522 -4.34 7.43 7.29
C ALA A 522 -4.13 6.87 8.70
N ALA A 523 -3.82 5.58 8.86
CA ALA A 523 -3.62 5.03 10.20
C ALA A 523 -2.34 5.56 10.88
N ALA A 524 -1.36 6.07 10.12
CA ALA A 524 -0.19 6.75 10.69
C ALA A 524 -0.52 8.15 11.26
N ASN A 525 -1.71 8.69 10.97
CA ASN A 525 -2.19 9.95 11.56
C ASN A 525 -2.66 9.79 13.02
N PHE A 526 -2.68 8.57 13.54
CA PHE A 526 -3.16 8.23 14.88
C PHE A 526 -1.95 8.05 15.83
N PRO A 527 -1.84 8.84 16.90
CA PRO A 527 -0.73 8.72 17.86
C PRO A 527 -0.62 7.30 18.42
N SER A 528 -1.75 6.65 18.71
CA SER A 528 -1.76 5.30 19.29
C SER A 528 -1.19 4.23 18.33
N VAL A 529 -1.37 4.41 17.02
CA VAL A 529 -0.86 3.50 15.98
C VAL A 529 0.64 3.70 15.81
N ALA A 530 1.11 4.95 15.82
CA ALA A 530 2.54 5.26 15.74
C ALA A 530 3.32 4.69 16.94
N ASN A 531 2.82 4.87 18.16
CA ASN A 531 3.41 4.28 19.36
C ASN A 531 3.43 2.76 19.28
N LEU A 532 2.29 2.13 18.95
CA LEU A 532 2.17 0.68 18.81
C LEU A 532 3.17 0.07 17.81
N VAL A 533 3.43 0.75 16.69
CA VAL A 533 4.46 0.35 15.73
C VAL A 533 5.85 0.44 16.33
N GLY A 534 6.15 1.52 17.07
CA GLY A 534 7.43 1.71 17.73
C GLY A 534 7.69 0.65 18.81
N ASP A 535 6.71 0.40 19.67
CA ASP A 535 6.76 -0.60 20.74
C ASP A 535 6.92 -2.02 20.19
N ILE A 536 6.15 -2.39 19.14
CA ILE A 536 6.26 -3.74 18.56
C ILE A 536 7.62 -3.95 17.89
N PHE A 537 8.24 -2.94 17.27
CA PHE A 537 9.52 -3.11 16.58
C PHE A 537 10.77 -2.68 17.38
N ASN A 538 10.61 -2.11 18.57
CA ASN A 538 11.66 -1.40 19.31
C ASN A 538 12.40 -0.35 18.45
N ALA A 539 11.65 0.45 17.69
CA ALA A 539 12.22 1.40 16.74
C ALA A 539 11.52 2.77 16.78
N PRO A 540 12.24 3.90 16.69
CA PRO A 540 11.63 5.21 16.56
C PRO A 540 10.84 5.33 15.25
N VAL A 541 9.66 5.93 15.35
CA VAL A 541 8.71 6.08 14.24
C VAL A 541 8.68 7.52 13.75
N TYR A 542 8.75 7.68 12.44
CA TYR A 542 8.80 8.95 11.74
C TYR A 542 7.68 9.04 10.71
N VAL A 543 7.02 10.19 10.63
CA VAL A 543 6.01 10.51 9.61
C VAL A 543 6.53 11.70 8.78
N PRO A 544 6.32 11.75 7.46
CA PRO A 544 6.64 12.94 6.66
C PRO A 544 5.94 14.19 7.23
N SER A 545 6.66 15.30 7.40
CA SER A 545 6.10 16.51 8.04
C SER A 545 4.86 17.03 7.32
N THR A 546 4.87 16.98 5.99
CA THR A 546 3.71 17.30 5.14
C THR A 546 2.49 16.40 5.36
N GLN A 547 2.67 15.18 5.86
CA GLN A 547 1.56 14.33 6.32
C GLN A 547 1.11 14.71 7.73
N VAL A 548 2.03 15.02 8.66
CA VAL A 548 1.67 15.52 10.00
C VAL A 548 0.81 16.79 9.88
N ASP A 549 1.20 17.72 9.00
CA ASP A 549 0.45 18.94 8.69
C ASP A 549 -0.91 18.61 8.04
N SER A 550 -0.93 17.73 7.03
CA SER A 550 -2.18 17.26 6.39
C SER A 550 -3.15 16.61 7.39
N ALA A 551 -2.63 15.91 8.39
CA ALA A 551 -3.43 15.26 9.43
C ALA A 551 -4.09 16.28 10.38
N GLN A 552 -3.52 17.48 10.54
CA GLN A 552 -4.18 18.57 11.28
C GLN A 552 -5.44 19.07 10.57
N ALA A 553 -5.47 18.99 9.23
CA ALA A 553 -6.60 19.41 8.42
C ALA A 553 -7.67 18.31 8.27
N ILE A 554 -7.27 17.10 7.83
CA ILE A 554 -8.18 15.97 7.59
C ILE A 554 -7.51 14.66 8.06
N PRO A 555 -7.63 14.27 9.35
CA PRO A 555 -6.88 13.13 9.88
C PRO A 555 -7.40 11.76 9.42
N HIS A 556 -8.67 11.67 9.03
CA HIS A 556 -9.37 10.40 8.80
C HIS A 556 -9.37 9.91 7.34
N ARG A 557 -8.76 10.65 6.41
CA ARG A 557 -8.79 10.34 4.98
C ARG A 557 -7.49 9.67 4.53
N ASN A 558 -7.60 8.64 3.68
CA ASN A 558 -6.45 7.98 3.04
C ASN A 558 -5.72 8.92 2.06
N ALA A 559 -6.46 9.73 1.30
CA ALA A 559 -5.88 10.82 0.52
C ALA A 559 -5.43 11.99 1.43
N PRO A 560 -4.35 12.70 1.07
CA PRO A 560 -3.97 13.95 1.72
C PRO A 560 -5.11 14.99 1.70
N ALA A 561 -5.04 15.94 2.63
CA ALA A 561 -5.89 17.13 2.61
C ALA A 561 -5.55 18.00 1.38
N GLN A 562 -6.50 18.81 0.94
CA GLN A 562 -6.31 19.69 -0.22
C GLN A 562 -5.09 20.62 -0.01
N GLY A 563 -4.22 20.70 -1.02
CA GLY A 563 -2.96 21.45 -0.96
C GLY A 563 -1.77 20.68 -0.38
N TYR A 564 -1.96 19.45 0.13
CA TYR A 564 -0.88 18.61 0.64
C TYR A 564 -0.50 17.50 -0.36
N PRO A 565 0.81 17.25 -0.57
CA PRO A 565 1.27 16.30 -1.58
C PRO A 565 1.20 14.84 -1.10
N SER A 566 0.78 13.94 -1.98
CA SER A 566 0.90 12.51 -1.75
C SER A 566 2.35 12.03 -1.88
N ARG A 567 2.67 10.90 -1.25
CA ARG A 567 4.03 10.33 -1.33
C ARG A 567 4.37 9.83 -2.74
N ALA A 568 3.46 9.10 -3.38
CA ALA A 568 3.68 8.60 -4.73
C ALA A 568 3.94 9.72 -5.75
N SER A 569 3.15 10.81 -5.72
CA SER A 569 3.38 11.95 -6.63
C SER A 569 4.70 12.66 -6.34
N LEU A 570 5.13 12.81 -5.07
CA LEU A 570 6.46 13.35 -4.76
C LEU A 570 7.62 12.46 -5.23
N GLY A 571 7.56 11.16 -4.97
CA GLY A 571 8.59 10.23 -5.44
C GLY A 571 8.72 10.22 -6.97
N ALA A 572 7.59 10.30 -7.67
CA ALA A 572 7.54 10.50 -9.11
C ALA A 572 8.19 11.83 -9.56
N ALA A 573 7.92 12.93 -8.87
CA ALA A 573 8.54 14.24 -9.17
C ALA A 573 10.06 14.21 -8.93
N TYR A 574 10.52 13.52 -7.89
CA TYR A 574 11.94 13.33 -7.60
C TYR A 574 12.64 12.48 -8.67
N VAL A 575 11.98 11.42 -9.18
CA VAL A 575 12.50 10.64 -10.34
C VAL A 575 12.60 11.52 -11.58
N ALA A 576 11.59 12.35 -11.85
CA ALA A 576 11.61 13.29 -12.97
C ALA A 576 12.81 14.25 -12.90
N ARG A 577 13.04 14.84 -11.72
CA ARG A 577 14.21 15.68 -11.44
C ARG A 577 15.54 14.93 -11.61
N TRP A 578 15.62 13.70 -11.11
CA TRP A 578 16.83 12.86 -11.24
C TRP A 578 17.14 12.49 -12.68
N VAL A 579 16.15 12.07 -13.47
CA VAL A 579 16.35 11.75 -14.89
C VAL A 579 16.73 13.00 -15.68
N TRP A 580 16.11 14.16 -15.42
CA TRP A 580 16.45 15.42 -16.07
C TRP A 580 17.87 15.89 -15.75
N GLY A 581 18.32 15.77 -14.50
CA GLY A 581 19.67 16.17 -14.07
C GLY A 581 20.81 15.38 -14.72
N LYS A 582 20.49 14.33 -15.48
CA LYS A 582 21.44 13.47 -16.22
C LYS A 582 21.35 13.62 -17.74
N ASP A 583 20.38 14.37 -18.27
CA ASP A 583 20.28 14.57 -19.72
C ASP A 583 21.48 15.42 -20.19
N PRO A 584 22.30 14.98 -21.17
CA PRO A 584 23.46 15.76 -21.62
C PRO A 584 23.12 17.19 -22.10
N VAL A 585 21.86 17.44 -22.46
CA VAL A 585 21.36 18.76 -22.88
C VAL A 585 21.15 19.71 -21.68
N SER A 586 20.89 19.21 -20.47
CA SER A 586 20.67 20.03 -19.27
C SER A 586 21.95 20.36 -18.49
N GLY A 587 23.03 19.60 -18.70
CA GLY A 587 24.31 19.74 -17.98
C GLY A 587 25.16 20.98 -18.30
N GLY A 588 24.64 21.94 -19.07
CA GLY A 588 25.35 23.16 -19.46
C GLY A 588 25.39 24.21 -18.35
N ALA A 589 26.51 24.30 -17.62
CA ALA A 589 26.77 25.44 -16.73
C ALA A 589 26.73 26.77 -17.50
N PRO A 590 26.22 27.88 -16.91
CA PRO A 590 26.06 29.13 -17.63
C PRO A 590 27.40 29.82 -17.89
N GLY A 591 27.92 29.66 -19.11
CA GLY A 591 28.98 30.52 -19.66
C GLY A 591 30.16 29.79 -20.30
N THR A 592 30.01 29.38 -21.57
CA THR A 592 30.99 29.61 -22.65
C THR A 592 30.38 29.16 -23.99
N PRO A 593 30.51 29.94 -25.08
CA PRO A 593 29.95 29.54 -26.37
C PRO A 593 30.93 28.61 -27.13
N SER A 594 30.62 27.31 -27.19
CA SER A 594 31.33 26.37 -28.07
C SER A 594 30.53 26.11 -29.35
N SER A 595 30.94 26.75 -30.44
CA SER A 595 30.43 26.52 -31.78
C SER A 595 30.94 25.20 -32.37
N ALA A 596 30.05 24.28 -32.75
CA ALA A 596 30.36 23.20 -33.68
C ALA A 596 29.08 22.66 -34.37
N SER A 597 28.86 23.08 -35.61
CA SER A 597 27.89 22.48 -36.53
C SER A 597 28.58 21.49 -37.47
N SER A 598 28.06 20.26 -37.63
CA SER A 598 28.19 19.54 -38.91
C SER A 598 27.30 18.30 -39.01
N ALA A 599 26.68 18.17 -40.18
CA ALA A 599 25.72 17.17 -40.59
C ALA A 599 26.26 15.74 -40.80
N SER A 600 25.32 14.79 -40.71
CA SER A 600 25.15 13.54 -41.47
C SER A 600 26.31 12.91 -42.28
N GLY A 601 26.52 11.60 -42.10
CA GLY A 601 27.17 10.72 -43.07
C GLY A 601 26.92 9.23 -42.79
N ARG A 602 26.53 8.43 -43.80
CA ARG A 602 26.35 6.96 -43.70
C ARG A 602 27.66 6.23 -43.97
N GLY A 603 27.92 5.08 -43.32
CA GLY A 603 28.94 4.14 -43.76
C GLY A 603 29.27 3.01 -42.78
N SER A 604 29.10 1.77 -43.22
CA SER A 604 29.56 0.52 -42.58
C SER A 604 30.21 -0.36 -43.66
N PRO A 605 30.92 -1.46 -43.34
CA PRO A 605 31.75 -1.78 -42.16
C PRO A 605 33.17 -2.25 -42.55
N GLY A 606 34.11 -2.45 -41.60
CA GLY A 606 35.36 -3.14 -41.93
C GLY A 606 36.42 -3.30 -40.84
N TRP A 607 36.68 -4.58 -40.49
CA TRP A 607 37.95 -5.15 -40.01
C TRP A 607 38.43 -5.03 -38.55
N SER A 608 39.25 -6.03 -38.20
CA SER A 608 39.68 -6.49 -36.89
C SER A 608 41.14 -6.10 -36.58
N GLY A 609 41.54 -6.13 -35.30
CA GLY A 609 42.95 -6.00 -34.94
C GLY A 609 43.27 -5.87 -33.45
N SER A 610 43.55 -7.01 -32.82
CA SER A 610 44.53 -7.24 -31.72
C SER A 610 44.68 -6.28 -30.53
N GLU A 611 44.74 -6.90 -29.34
CA GLU A 611 45.25 -6.36 -28.09
C GLU A 611 46.64 -5.70 -28.19
N ARG A 612 46.90 -4.71 -27.31
CA ARG A 612 48.22 -4.54 -26.67
C ARG A 612 48.12 -3.70 -25.39
N SER A 613 48.40 -4.36 -24.26
CA SER A 613 48.62 -3.70 -22.97
C SER A 613 49.95 -2.96 -22.97
N TYR A 614 49.94 -1.70 -22.53
CA TYR A 614 51.13 -1.03 -21.99
C TYR A 614 50.74 -0.26 -20.73
N GLY A 615 51.31 -0.66 -19.61
CA GLY A 615 51.23 0.12 -18.38
C GLY A 615 52.23 1.27 -18.44
N LEU A 616 51.80 2.46 -18.00
CA LEU A 616 52.73 3.54 -17.65
C LEU A 616 52.27 4.17 -16.35
N THR A 617 53.07 4.00 -15.31
CA THR A 617 52.94 4.73 -14.04
C THR A 617 53.33 6.19 -14.25
N THR A 618 52.49 7.13 -13.81
CA THR A 618 52.91 8.53 -13.61
C THR A 618 52.14 9.14 -12.45
N LEU A 619 52.79 10.12 -11.80
CA LEU A 619 52.51 10.53 -10.43
C LEU A 619 51.31 11.48 -10.29
N ALA A 620 50.77 11.53 -9.06
CA ALA A 620 49.56 12.26 -8.72
C ALA A 620 49.68 13.79 -8.88
N ASN A 621 48.56 14.42 -9.24
CA ASN A 621 48.31 15.85 -9.05
C ASN A 621 46.96 16.04 -8.32
N PRO A 622 46.91 16.61 -7.10
CA PRO A 622 45.75 16.47 -6.23
C PRO A 622 44.78 17.67 -6.22
N THR A 623 44.03 17.92 -7.30
CA THR A 623 42.79 18.76 -7.28
C THR A 623 41.88 18.48 -8.50
N GLY A 624 41.62 17.21 -8.84
CA GLY A 624 40.73 16.83 -9.95
C GLY A 624 39.48 16.11 -9.46
N VAL A 625 38.33 16.80 -9.40
CA VAL A 625 37.03 16.15 -9.14
C VAL A 625 36.56 15.47 -10.43
N GLN A 626 37.11 14.29 -10.72
CA GLN A 626 36.53 13.38 -11.71
C GLN A 626 35.29 12.71 -11.11
N GLY A 627 34.19 12.70 -11.86
CA GLY A 627 32.90 12.19 -11.40
C GLY A 627 32.95 10.70 -11.07
N LYS A 628 32.86 10.37 -9.77
CA LYS A 628 32.55 9.02 -9.31
C LYS A 628 31.04 8.77 -9.42
N GLY A 629 30.58 8.51 -10.63
CA GLY A 629 29.28 7.88 -10.85
C GLY A 629 29.37 6.40 -10.49
N GLY A 630 28.73 5.99 -9.39
CA GLY A 630 28.57 4.58 -9.05
C GLY A 630 28.20 4.31 -7.61
N LEU A 631 27.25 3.38 -7.44
CA LEU A 631 26.84 2.69 -6.21
C LEU A 631 25.79 3.38 -5.33
N GLY A 632 25.16 4.48 -5.76
CA GLY A 632 24.18 5.22 -4.93
C GLY A 632 23.24 6.20 -5.64
N ALA A 633 23.25 6.26 -6.98
CA ALA A 633 22.92 7.47 -7.74
C ALA A 633 21.62 8.22 -7.36
N TYR A 634 20.45 7.55 -7.34
CA TYR A 634 19.17 8.22 -7.02
C TYR A 634 19.03 8.53 -5.52
N GLU A 635 19.04 7.50 -4.67
CA GLU A 635 18.71 7.68 -3.25
C GLU A 635 19.72 8.58 -2.53
N ASP A 636 21.01 8.47 -2.85
CA ASP A 636 22.03 9.35 -2.25
C ASP A 636 21.97 10.76 -2.84
N GLU A 637 21.54 10.96 -4.09
CA GLU A 637 21.26 12.30 -4.61
C GLU A 637 20.05 12.93 -3.90
N VAL A 638 18.94 12.21 -3.73
CA VAL A 638 17.74 12.70 -3.04
C VAL A 638 18.07 13.05 -1.58
N ARG A 639 18.72 12.14 -0.83
CA ARG A 639 19.22 12.41 0.53
C ARG A 639 20.17 13.62 0.58
N ARG A 640 21.08 13.76 -0.41
CA ARG A 640 22.01 14.90 -0.52
C ARG A 640 21.29 16.21 -0.84
N LEU A 641 20.25 16.19 -1.67
CA LEU A 641 19.48 17.39 -2.01
C LEU A 641 18.69 17.88 -0.79
N PHE A 642 18.03 16.98 -0.06
CA PHE A 642 17.42 17.30 1.23
C PHE A 642 18.45 17.84 2.24
N GLY A 643 19.63 17.23 2.37
CA GLY A 643 20.70 17.73 3.25
C GLY A 643 21.26 19.10 2.86
N ARG A 644 21.15 19.51 1.58
CA ARG A 644 21.57 20.85 1.11
C ARG A 644 20.57 21.96 1.44
N ARG A 645 19.34 21.62 1.83
CA ARG A 645 18.27 22.57 2.15
C ARG A 645 18.61 23.51 3.33
N TRP A 646 19.61 23.15 4.14
CA TRP A 646 19.95 23.85 5.39
C TRP A 646 21.46 24.09 5.56
N VAL A 647 22.08 24.87 4.66
CA VAL A 647 23.41 25.43 4.92
C VAL A 647 23.28 26.69 5.77
N MET A 648 23.95 26.71 6.92
CA MET A 648 23.84 27.77 7.92
C MET A 648 24.33 29.12 7.38
N SER A 649 23.48 30.16 7.47
CA SER A 649 23.88 31.56 7.33
C SER A 649 23.24 32.37 8.46
N GLY A 650 24.06 33.10 9.23
CA GLY A 650 23.57 34.05 10.25
C GLY A 650 22.94 33.47 11.52
N GLY A 651 22.89 32.15 11.71
CA GLY A 651 22.40 31.53 12.96
C GLY A 651 20.88 31.53 13.14
N VAL A 652 20.10 31.72 12.06
CA VAL A 652 18.64 31.63 12.06
C VAL A 652 18.18 30.56 11.08
N TRP A 653 17.35 29.63 11.53
CA TRP A 653 16.78 28.56 10.71
C TRP A 653 15.60 29.09 9.88
N ALA A 654 15.82 29.36 8.59
CA ALA A 654 14.78 29.82 7.67
C ALA A 654 13.89 28.67 7.18
N ARG A 655 12.68 28.53 7.74
CA ARG A 655 11.62 27.73 7.11
C ARG A 655 11.33 28.31 5.72
N THR A 656 11.43 27.50 4.66
CA THR A 656 10.90 27.87 3.35
C THR A 656 9.36 27.82 3.40
N ASN A 657 8.73 28.91 2.96
CA ASN A 657 7.35 29.25 3.32
C ASN A 657 6.30 28.40 2.60
N VAL A 658 5.37 27.80 3.36
CA VAL A 658 4.04 27.45 2.83
C VAL A 658 3.08 28.60 3.11
N ASN A 659 3.12 29.62 2.26
CA ASN A 659 2.06 30.65 2.19
C ASN A 659 1.19 30.40 0.96
N GLY A 660 0.31 29.40 1.07
CA GLY A 660 -0.91 29.39 0.29
C GLY A 660 -1.76 30.59 0.70
N MET A 661 -2.35 31.29 -0.28
CA MET A 661 -3.14 32.49 -0.03
C MET A 661 -4.43 32.14 0.75
N LEU A 662 -4.42 32.36 2.07
CA LEU A 662 -5.62 32.23 2.90
C LEU A 662 -6.64 33.33 2.52
N PRO A 663 -7.95 33.02 2.46
CA PRO A 663 -8.99 34.04 2.40
C PRO A 663 -8.90 34.93 3.64
N SER A 664 -9.02 36.25 3.44
CA SER A 664 -8.85 37.25 4.51
C SER A 664 -9.89 37.10 5.63
N GLY A 665 -9.48 36.49 6.74
CA GLY A 665 -10.23 36.42 8.00
C GLY A 665 -9.25 36.47 9.17
N GLY A 666 -9.25 37.56 9.94
CA GLY A 666 -8.25 37.80 10.98
C GLY A 666 -8.45 36.92 12.21
N ALA A 667 -7.38 36.23 12.63
CA ALA A 667 -7.30 35.58 13.93
C ALA A 667 -5.94 35.93 14.58
N THR A 668 -6.00 36.58 15.75
CA THR A 668 -4.82 37.08 16.46
C THR A 668 -4.09 35.96 17.18
N LEU A 669 -2.77 35.85 17.00
CA LEU A 669 -1.93 34.91 17.74
C LEU A 669 -1.84 35.32 19.22
N ILE A 670 -2.27 34.45 20.13
CA ILE A 670 -2.12 34.64 21.58
C ILE A 670 -0.93 33.81 22.06
N SER A 671 0.13 34.49 22.52
CA SER A 671 1.23 33.89 23.28
C SER A 671 0.86 33.82 24.76
N GLY A 672 0.82 32.62 25.32
CA GLY A 672 0.47 32.40 26.73
C GLY A 672 1.69 32.28 27.65
N GLN A 673 1.87 33.26 28.55
CA GLN A 673 2.56 33.11 29.83
C GLN A 673 1.74 33.86 30.90
N PRO A 674 1.51 33.29 32.10
CA PRO A 674 0.52 33.83 33.03
C PRO A 674 1.12 34.83 34.02
N GLN A 675 0.51 36.01 34.15
CA GLN A 675 0.57 36.79 35.39
C GLN A 675 -0.81 37.31 35.78
N SER A 676 -1.15 37.11 37.04
CA SER A 676 -2.36 37.56 37.69
C SER A 676 -2.27 39.04 38.06
N GLN A 677 -3.32 39.82 37.77
CA GLN A 677 -3.84 40.80 38.73
C GLN A 677 -5.25 41.31 38.40
N VAL A 678 -5.88 41.86 39.43
CA VAL A 678 -7.30 42.25 39.54
C VAL A 678 -7.59 43.57 38.82
N GLY A 679 -8.76 43.70 38.19
CA GLY A 679 -9.20 44.99 37.63
C GLY A 679 -10.56 45.00 36.90
N VAL A 680 -11.65 45.13 37.65
CA VAL A 680 -12.93 45.72 37.19
C VAL A 680 -12.70 47.26 37.24
N PRO A 681 -13.24 48.17 36.36
CA PRO A 681 -14.65 48.16 35.99
C PRO A 681 -15.12 48.90 34.70
N LEU A 682 -16.46 49.04 34.60
CA LEU A 682 -17.27 50.06 33.91
C LEU A 682 -17.40 50.03 32.38
N GLY A 683 -18.64 50.30 31.94
CA GLY A 683 -19.01 50.57 30.55
C GLY A 683 -19.99 51.74 30.42
N ALA A 684 -20.02 52.33 29.22
CA ALA A 684 -21.00 53.27 28.65
C ALA A 684 -20.60 53.45 27.16
N GLY A 685 -21.45 53.79 26.18
CA GLY A 685 -22.90 53.95 26.16
C GLY A 685 -23.34 54.80 24.95
N SER A 686 -24.48 54.46 24.32
CA SER A 686 -25.35 55.30 23.45
C SER A 686 -24.90 55.80 22.04
N GLY A 687 -25.89 55.99 21.15
CA GLY A 687 -25.82 56.74 19.87
C GLY A 687 -26.01 55.87 18.61
N ALA A 688 -27.20 55.61 18.02
CA ALA A 688 -28.32 56.44 17.52
C ALA A 688 -28.37 56.49 15.97
N VAL A 689 -29.56 56.27 15.40
CA VAL A 689 -29.90 56.28 13.94
C VAL A 689 -30.41 57.68 13.51
N PRO A 690 -30.42 58.07 12.21
CA PRO A 690 -31.44 57.70 11.20
C PRO A 690 -30.80 57.41 9.80
N GLY A 691 -31.47 57.07 8.69
CA GLY A 691 -32.89 56.84 8.33
C GLY A 691 -33.11 57.04 6.80
N SER A 692 -34.24 56.59 6.24
CA SER A 692 -34.69 56.66 4.81
C SER A 692 -33.94 55.78 3.77
N GLY A 693 -34.59 55.19 2.74
CA GLY A 693 -36.03 54.99 2.47
C GLY A 693 -36.34 54.56 1.03
N LEU A 694 -37.47 53.82 0.82
CA LEU A 694 -38.30 53.73 -0.41
C LEU A 694 -37.68 53.19 -1.73
N THR A 695 -38.36 52.52 -2.70
CA THR A 695 -39.51 51.58 -2.79
C THR A 695 -39.62 51.07 -4.25
N SER A 696 -40.26 49.91 -4.49
CA SER A 696 -41.01 49.55 -5.73
C SER A 696 -40.21 49.33 -7.06
N SER A 697 -40.74 48.74 -8.13
CA SER A 697 -41.67 47.60 -8.36
C SER A 697 -41.88 47.39 -9.89
N GLY A 698 -42.29 46.20 -10.32
CA GLY A 698 -42.86 45.96 -11.67
C GLY A 698 -42.09 44.92 -12.50
N THR A 699 -42.61 43.91 -13.23
CA THR A 699 -43.92 43.32 -13.57
C THR A 699 -43.91 42.92 -15.06
N GLY A 700 -44.29 41.67 -15.36
CA GLY A 700 -44.66 41.14 -16.70
C GLY A 700 -43.53 40.55 -17.53
N THR A 701 -43.76 39.71 -18.56
CA THR A 701 -44.91 38.85 -18.97
C THR A 701 -44.42 37.99 -20.16
N GLY A 702 -44.89 36.77 -20.45
CA GLY A 702 -45.86 35.85 -19.84
C GLY A 702 -46.15 34.66 -20.81
N ILE A 703 -47.21 33.88 -20.55
CA ILE A 703 -47.93 32.97 -21.50
C ILE A 703 -47.16 31.71 -22.02
N ALA A 704 -47.72 30.51 -22.23
CA ALA A 704 -48.73 29.66 -21.56
C ALA A 704 -48.74 28.25 -22.22
N GLY A 705 -49.28 27.22 -21.54
CA GLY A 705 -49.51 25.86 -22.11
C GLY A 705 -48.91 24.73 -21.25
N LEU A 706 -49.60 24.26 -20.20
CA LEU A 706 -50.58 23.15 -20.21
C LEU A 706 -49.96 21.79 -20.56
N GLY A 707 -49.95 20.75 -19.72
CA GLY A 707 -50.42 20.54 -18.33
C GLY A 707 -50.10 19.07 -17.93
N GLY A 708 -50.35 18.54 -16.73
CA GLY A 708 -50.81 19.09 -15.44
C GLY A 708 -50.48 18.06 -14.33
N SER A 709 -50.35 18.52 -13.06
CA SER A 709 -51.27 18.15 -11.94
C SER A 709 -51.02 16.74 -11.32
N ILE A 710 -50.88 16.49 -10.00
CA ILE A 710 -51.04 17.22 -8.71
C ILE A 710 -50.02 16.59 -7.72
N GLY A 711 -49.21 17.30 -6.92
CA GLY A 711 -49.48 17.87 -5.56
C GLY A 711 -49.38 16.78 -4.45
N MET A 712 -48.85 16.98 -3.23
CA MET A 712 -48.32 18.10 -2.41
C MET A 712 -47.05 17.58 -1.66
N GLY A 713 -46.21 18.33 -0.92
CA GLY A 713 -46.13 19.75 -0.60
C GLY A 713 -45.72 19.99 0.87
N ILE A 714 -44.54 20.61 1.09
CA ILE A 714 -44.09 21.30 2.34
C ILE A 714 -43.81 20.38 3.55
N GLY A 715 -42.72 20.50 4.34
CA GLY A 715 -41.53 21.37 4.29
C GLY A 715 -40.78 21.35 5.64
N GLY A 716 -39.50 21.71 5.70
CA GLY A 716 -38.75 21.78 6.97
C GLY A 716 -37.24 22.00 6.82
N HIS A 717 -36.74 23.15 7.29
CA HIS A 717 -35.30 23.43 7.43
C HIS A 717 -34.68 22.60 8.58
N GLY A 718 -33.42 22.14 8.43
CA GLY A 718 -32.68 21.58 9.57
C GLY A 718 -31.28 21.03 9.27
N MET A 719 -30.26 21.84 9.58
CA MET A 719 -28.85 21.48 9.86
C MET A 719 -28.02 20.72 8.81
N MET A 720 -26.92 21.38 8.39
CA MET A 720 -25.77 20.77 7.73
C MET A 720 -25.02 19.84 8.70
N GLY A 721 -24.92 18.56 8.36
CA GLY A 721 -24.04 17.60 9.04
C GLY A 721 -22.97 17.09 8.09
N SER A 722 -21.72 17.54 8.27
CA SER A 722 -20.58 17.06 7.47
C SER A 722 -20.17 15.64 7.91
N GLY A 723 -20.70 14.62 7.23
CA GLY A 723 -20.32 13.23 7.46
C GLY A 723 -18.99 12.89 6.78
N ALA A 724 -18.03 12.35 7.53
CA ALA A 724 -16.77 11.87 6.97
C ALA A 724 -16.98 10.56 6.19
N SER A 725 -17.06 10.66 4.87
CA SER A 725 -17.25 9.52 3.96
C SER A 725 -16.11 8.50 4.13
N THR A 726 -16.44 7.33 4.69
CA THR A 726 -15.67 6.09 4.48
C THR A 726 -16.47 5.27 3.47
N PRO A 727 -15.87 4.67 2.42
CA PRO A 727 -16.61 4.12 1.29
C PRO A 727 -17.39 2.82 1.57
N TYR A 728 -17.47 2.39 2.83
CA TYR A 728 -18.16 1.16 3.22
C TYR A 728 -19.67 1.41 3.38
N GLY A 729 -20.42 0.97 2.38
CA GLY A 729 -21.88 0.97 2.42
C GLY A 729 -22.40 0.21 3.66
N SER A 730 -23.41 0.79 4.32
CA SER A 730 -24.08 0.20 5.48
C SER A 730 -24.62 -1.20 5.15
N ILE A 731 -23.94 -2.26 5.59
CA ILE A 731 -24.55 -3.58 5.74
C ILE A 731 -25.65 -3.46 6.78
N ARG A 732 -26.90 -3.31 6.34
CA ARG A 732 -28.07 -3.47 7.22
C ARG A 732 -28.09 -4.93 7.68
N GLY A 733 -27.78 -5.14 8.95
CA GLY A 733 -27.85 -6.46 9.56
C GLY A 733 -29.26 -7.02 9.52
N GLY A 734 -29.46 -8.06 8.70
CA GLY A 734 -30.57 -9.00 8.83
C GLY A 734 -30.11 -10.20 9.67
N LEU A 735 -29.88 -9.99 10.97
CA LEU A 735 -29.73 -11.11 11.91
C LEU A 735 -31.12 -11.58 12.31
N GLY A 736 -31.57 -12.70 11.76
CA GLY A 736 -32.88 -13.28 12.02
C GLY A 736 -32.87 -14.80 11.83
N ASN A 737 -33.04 -15.51 12.95
CA ASN A 737 -33.23 -16.95 13.11
C ASN A 737 -32.16 -17.92 12.56
N SER A 738 -31.56 -18.62 13.52
CA SER A 738 -31.07 -19.98 13.38
C SER A 738 -32.03 -20.87 12.59
N VAL A 739 -31.53 -21.50 11.53
CA VAL A 739 -32.10 -22.71 10.94
C VAL A 739 -31.07 -23.82 11.12
N LEU A 740 -31.46 -24.86 11.84
CA LEU A 740 -30.72 -26.12 11.89
C LEU A 740 -30.82 -26.74 10.50
N VAL A 741 -29.68 -27.12 9.92
CA VAL A 741 -29.67 -28.05 8.79
C VAL A 741 -29.62 -29.44 9.40
N GLU A 742 -30.79 -30.05 9.57
CA GLU A 742 -30.89 -31.50 9.63
C GLU A 742 -30.65 -32.04 8.21
N GLU A 743 -29.76 -33.02 8.09
CA GLU A 743 -29.56 -33.75 6.83
C GLU A 743 -30.72 -34.72 6.64
N GLU A 744 -31.51 -34.58 5.57
CA GLU A 744 -32.57 -35.53 5.23
C GLU A 744 -32.22 -36.23 3.89
N GLU A 745 -31.96 -37.54 3.97
CA GLU A 745 -31.73 -38.41 2.82
C GLU A 745 -33.02 -38.60 2.02
N SER A 746 -33.15 -38.03 0.80
CA SER A 746 -34.18 -38.48 -0.15
C SER A 746 -34.01 -37.97 -1.59
N GLU A 747 -33.10 -38.58 -2.36
CA GLU A 747 -33.18 -38.52 -3.84
C GLU A 747 -32.54 -39.73 -4.56
N ILE A 748 -32.84 -40.95 -4.08
CA ILE A 748 -32.56 -42.22 -4.79
C ILE A 748 -33.90 -42.94 -5.04
N ALA A 749 -34.74 -42.38 -5.93
CA ALA A 749 -36.03 -43.00 -6.28
C ALA A 749 -36.55 -42.71 -7.71
N GLU A 750 -35.92 -41.81 -8.49
CA GLU A 750 -36.47 -41.37 -9.79
C GLU A 750 -35.53 -41.57 -10.99
N MET A 751 -34.63 -42.55 -10.92
CA MET A 751 -33.72 -42.89 -12.03
C MET A 751 -33.89 -44.31 -12.62
N GLU A 752 -34.92 -45.06 -12.19
CA GLU A 752 -35.24 -46.42 -12.69
C GLU A 752 -36.52 -46.50 -13.56
N ARG A 753 -37.06 -45.37 -14.04
CA ARG A 753 -38.17 -45.36 -15.01
C ARG A 753 -37.90 -44.49 -16.24
N ASN A 754 -36.91 -44.91 -17.03
CA ASN A 754 -36.94 -44.88 -18.51
C ASN A 754 -35.68 -45.50 -19.13
N GLN A 755 -35.55 -46.83 -19.06
CA GLN A 755 -34.81 -47.58 -20.08
C GLN A 755 -35.80 -48.31 -20.97
N GLY A 756 -35.76 -48.04 -22.28
CA GLY A 756 -36.70 -48.65 -23.22
C GLY A 756 -36.68 -48.04 -24.60
N LEU A 757 -35.57 -48.22 -25.34
CA LEU A 757 -35.53 -48.53 -26.77
C LEU A 757 -34.06 -48.70 -27.24
N SER A 758 -33.83 -49.67 -28.12
CA SER A 758 -32.51 -50.11 -28.60
C SER A 758 -32.47 -50.11 -30.14
N VAL A 759 -31.36 -50.62 -30.72
CA VAL A 759 -31.17 -50.91 -32.17
C VAL A 759 -30.79 -49.66 -33.02
N ASN A 760 -29.74 -49.62 -33.86
CA ASN A 760 -28.75 -50.61 -34.30
C ASN A 760 -27.42 -49.95 -34.74
N VAL A 761 -26.29 -50.68 -34.70
CA VAL A 761 -25.07 -50.38 -35.49
C VAL A 761 -24.42 -51.71 -35.95
N PRO A 762 -24.12 -51.91 -37.25
CA PRO A 762 -23.29 -53.02 -37.74
C PRO A 762 -21.80 -52.63 -37.95
N PRO A 763 -20.84 -53.59 -37.98
CA PRO A 763 -19.55 -53.35 -37.32
C PRO A 763 -18.26 -53.63 -38.13
N GLY A 764 -17.13 -53.09 -37.63
CA GLY A 764 -15.83 -53.79 -37.60
C GLY A 764 -14.69 -53.25 -38.49
N ILE A 765 -13.50 -53.01 -37.90
CA ILE A 765 -12.31 -53.87 -38.04
C ILE A 765 -11.18 -53.48 -37.06
N ILE A 766 -10.76 -54.53 -36.34
CA ILE A 766 -9.63 -54.85 -35.45
C ILE A 766 -8.26 -54.11 -35.65
N GLY A 767 -7.60 -53.80 -34.51
CA GLY A 767 -6.14 -53.94 -34.30
C GLY A 767 -5.38 -52.67 -33.83
N GLY A 768 -4.53 -52.67 -32.79
CA GLY A 768 -4.24 -53.67 -31.75
C GLY A 768 -2.90 -53.44 -31.00
N GLY A 769 -2.91 -53.45 -29.66
CA GLY A 769 -1.73 -53.60 -28.77
C GLY A 769 -0.83 -52.35 -28.56
N MET A 770 -0.04 -52.21 -27.46
CA MET A 770 0.11 -52.96 -26.21
C MET A 770 0.68 -52.07 -25.06
N TYR A 771 0.66 -52.59 -23.83
CA TYR A 771 1.46 -52.22 -22.63
C TYR A 771 0.98 -51.11 -21.67
N SER A 772 0.45 -51.58 -20.53
CA SER A 772 0.56 -50.99 -19.18
C SER A 772 1.79 -51.62 -18.47
N PRO A 773 2.25 -51.14 -17.29
CA PRO A 773 1.57 -51.52 -16.05
C PRO A 773 1.42 -50.39 -15.00
N SER A 774 0.56 -50.67 -14.02
CA SER A 774 0.20 -49.86 -12.85
C SER A 774 0.95 -50.27 -11.57
N ILE A 775 0.78 -49.47 -10.50
CA ILE A 775 0.67 -49.79 -9.04
C ILE A 775 0.94 -48.45 -8.29
N ALA A 776 0.10 -47.83 -7.45
CA ALA A 776 -0.99 -48.21 -6.52
C ALA A 776 -0.56 -48.33 -5.04
N ALA A 777 -0.97 -47.34 -4.24
CA ALA A 777 -1.07 -47.37 -2.77
C ALA A 777 -1.90 -46.15 -2.28
N SER A 778 -2.40 -46.06 -1.04
CA SER A 778 -3.44 -46.89 -0.41
C SER A 778 -3.77 -46.33 0.99
N MET A 779 -5.01 -45.88 1.25
CA MET A 779 -5.52 -45.66 2.61
C MET A 779 -6.97 -46.16 2.74
N SER A 780 -7.23 -46.86 3.84
CA SER A 780 -8.47 -47.62 4.07
C SER A 780 -9.47 -46.86 4.95
N ALA A 781 -10.76 -47.08 4.70
CA ALA A 781 -11.82 -46.73 5.63
C ALA A 781 -12.02 -47.81 6.69
N MET A 782 -12.47 -47.42 7.89
CA MET A 782 -13.12 -48.30 8.85
C MET A 782 -14.37 -47.62 9.43
N SER A 783 -15.47 -48.35 9.45
CA SER A 783 -16.77 -47.97 10.01
C SER A 783 -17.02 -48.70 11.35
N GLY A 784 -17.88 -48.15 12.22
CA GLY A 784 -18.10 -48.73 13.56
C GLY A 784 -19.22 -48.11 14.40
N LEU A 785 -20.47 -48.36 14.01
CA LEU A 785 -21.67 -48.61 14.85
C LEU A 785 -21.96 -47.76 16.11
N GLY A 786 -23.12 -47.08 16.08
CA GLY A 786 -23.70 -46.27 17.17
C GLY A 786 -24.40 -47.02 18.33
N GLY A 787 -25.07 -46.23 19.19
CA GLY A 787 -25.75 -46.70 20.41
C GLY A 787 -26.56 -45.63 21.17
N ALA A 788 -27.81 -45.41 20.75
CA ALA A 788 -29.03 -44.96 21.47
C ALA A 788 -28.97 -44.06 22.76
N THR A 789 -29.55 -42.85 22.60
CA THR A 789 -30.59 -42.17 23.42
C THR A 789 -30.74 -42.37 24.95
N SER A 790 -30.89 -41.26 25.67
CA SER A 790 -32.15 -40.91 26.40
C SER A 790 -32.17 -39.48 26.97
N ASP A 791 -33.27 -38.77 26.73
CA ASP A 791 -33.68 -37.56 27.48
C ASP A 791 -34.00 -37.89 28.94
N LEU A 792 -33.93 -36.90 29.84
CA LEU A 792 -34.94 -36.66 30.89
C LEU A 792 -34.69 -35.39 31.73
N GLY A 793 -35.70 -34.52 31.80
CA GLY A 793 -36.13 -33.94 33.09
C GLY A 793 -35.60 -32.56 33.50
N LEU A 794 -36.39 -31.51 33.23
CA LEU A 794 -36.42 -30.33 34.11
C LEU A 794 -36.86 -30.73 35.52
N SER A 795 -36.15 -30.25 36.55
CA SER A 795 -36.79 -29.76 37.78
C SER A 795 -35.85 -28.82 38.52
N GLY A 796 -36.35 -27.63 38.90
CA GLY A 796 -35.60 -26.67 39.68
C GLY A 796 -35.89 -26.81 41.16
N ILE A 797 -34.85 -26.73 42.00
CA ILE A 797 -34.96 -26.43 43.43
C ILE A 797 -33.88 -25.40 43.75
N GLY A 798 -34.28 -24.21 44.20
CA GLY A 798 -33.37 -23.25 44.82
C GLY A 798 -33.40 -23.40 46.34
N LEU A 799 -32.28 -23.11 47.00
CA LEU A 799 -32.10 -22.61 48.38
C LEU A 799 -30.65 -22.88 48.81
N GLY A 800 -30.06 -21.99 49.62
CA GLY A 800 -28.78 -22.26 50.29
C GLY A 800 -27.78 -21.11 50.22
N ALA A 801 -28.01 -20.05 50.99
CA ALA A 801 -26.98 -19.05 51.25
C ALA A 801 -25.90 -19.62 52.20
N ASN A 802 -24.64 -19.23 51.99
CA ASN A 802 -23.68 -19.02 53.07
C ASN A 802 -22.54 -18.13 52.56
N GLY A 803 -21.99 -17.28 53.42
CA GLY A 803 -20.95 -16.33 53.04
C GLY A 803 -19.95 -16.03 54.15
N SER A 804 -18.85 -15.40 53.74
CA SER A 804 -17.79 -14.74 54.52
C SER A 804 -17.03 -13.86 53.50
N GLY A 805 -16.73 -12.57 53.70
CA GLY A 805 -16.17 -11.92 54.89
C GLY A 805 -14.66 -12.23 54.95
N PHE A 806 -13.69 -11.33 54.90
CA PHE A 806 -13.57 -9.86 55.11
C PHE A 806 -12.45 -9.32 54.19
N GLY A 807 -12.16 -8.01 54.04
CA GLY A 807 -12.71 -6.83 54.72
C GLY A 807 -12.19 -5.51 54.12
N GLN A 808 -12.75 -4.38 54.56
CA GLN A 808 -12.39 -3.02 54.11
C GLN A 808 -11.25 -2.40 54.94
N GLY A 809 -10.52 -1.45 54.33
CA GLY A 809 -9.89 -0.33 55.03
C GLY A 809 -10.58 0.97 54.62
N GLN A 810 -11.11 1.74 55.59
CA GLN A 810 -11.77 3.04 55.36
C GLN A 810 -10.93 4.21 55.92
N GLN A 811 -10.97 5.36 55.23
CA GLN A 811 -11.01 6.70 55.83
C GLN A 811 -12.04 7.50 55.01
N GLN A 812 -13.19 7.88 55.58
CA GLN A 812 -13.44 9.18 56.23
C GLN A 812 -12.96 10.40 55.39
N GLY A 813 -13.80 11.34 54.95
CA GLY A 813 -15.26 11.45 55.00
C GLY A 813 -15.72 12.91 55.14
N GLN A 814 -16.86 13.29 54.57
CA GLN A 814 -17.72 14.40 55.04
C GLN A 814 -19.07 14.40 54.31
N GLN A 815 -20.15 14.63 55.05
CA GLN A 815 -21.52 14.71 54.52
C GLN A 815 -21.88 16.16 54.19
N GLY A 816 -22.42 16.40 53.00
CA GLY A 816 -23.14 17.62 52.65
C GLY A 816 -24.52 17.24 52.08
N GLN A 817 -25.59 17.73 52.68
CA GLN A 817 -26.95 17.52 52.17
C GLN A 817 -27.14 18.23 50.82
N GLN A 818 -27.75 17.55 49.85
CA GLN A 818 -28.59 18.25 48.88
C GLN A 818 -29.68 17.36 48.29
N THR A 819 -30.81 18.01 47.99
CA THR A 819 -32.11 17.43 47.67
C THR A 819 -32.20 16.84 46.27
N ALA A 820 -32.96 15.76 46.12
CA ALA A 820 -33.37 15.25 44.82
C ALA A 820 -34.32 16.25 44.12
N GLN A 821 -33.93 16.73 42.95
CA GLN A 821 -34.86 17.25 41.93
C GLN A 821 -34.52 16.58 40.60
N GLY A 822 -35.52 15.98 39.96
CA GLY A 822 -35.37 15.33 38.66
C GLY A 822 -35.19 16.37 37.55
N GLY A 823 -34.11 16.24 36.79
CA GLY A 823 -33.86 17.01 35.58
C GLY A 823 -33.51 16.05 34.45
N ASN A 824 -34.38 15.96 33.44
CA ASN A 824 -34.16 15.11 32.27
C ASN A 824 -33.08 15.79 31.39
N ALA A 825 -31.83 15.38 31.54
CA ALA A 825 -30.69 15.95 30.81
C ALA A 825 -30.11 14.93 29.83
N SER A 826 -30.58 14.98 28.58
CA SER A 826 -29.94 14.31 27.45
C SER A 826 -28.62 15.01 27.12
N SER A 827 -27.56 14.72 27.89
CA SER A 827 -26.21 15.20 27.61
C SER A 827 -25.65 14.47 26.40
N GLY A 828 -25.99 14.94 25.20
CA GLY A 828 -25.27 14.60 23.98
C GLY A 828 -23.85 15.13 24.08
N THR A 829 -22.94 14.31 24.62
CA THR A 829 -21.50 14.57 24.54
C THR A 829 -21.11 14.55 23.08
N ALA A 830 -20.94 15.73 22.48
CA ALA A 830 -20.28 15.86 21.19
C ALA A 830 -18.92 15.12 21.28
N PRO A 831 -18.61 14.20 20.35
CA PRO A 831 -17.40 13.40 20.45
C PRO A 831 -16.19 14.33 20.45
N THR A 832 -15.35 14.24 21.48
CA THR A 832 -14.09 14.99 21.53
C THR A 832 -13.32 14.72 20.23
N PRO A 833 -12.89 15.76 19.51
CA PRO A 833 -12.20 15.60 18.23
C PRO A 833 -10.99 14.68 18.40
N LEU A 834 -10.66 13.92 17.34
CA LEU A 834 -9.39 13.19 17.32
C LEU A 834 -8.27 14.21 17.46
N THR A 835 -7.31 13.94 18.35
CA THR A 835 -6.02 14.64 18.33
C THR A 835 -5.14 13.87 17.34
N PRO A 836 -4.85 14.42 16.16
CA PRO A 836 -3.96 13.76 15.20
C PRO A 836 -2.54 13.64 15.76
N VAL A 837 -1.73 12.83 15.08
CA VAL A 837 -0.30 12.72 15.34
C VAL A 837 0.39 14.09 15.34
N VAL A 838 1.32 14.29 16.26
CA VAL A 838 2.09 15.53 16.43
C VAL A 838 3.57 15.18 16.47
N ALA A 839 4.41 16.06 15.92
CA ALA A 839 5.86 15.89 15.96
C ALA A 839 6.42 16.00 17.39
N LEU A 840 7.19 14.99 17.81
CA LEU A 840 8.07 15.03 18.96
C LEU A 840 9.37 15.79 18.60
N GLN A 841 10.25 15.99 19.60
CA GLN A 841 11.57 16.57 19.36
C GLN A 841 12.36 15.70 18.35
N THR A 842 12.46 16.22 17.13
CA THR A 842 13.07 15.54 15.99
C THR A 842 14.51 16.00 15.85
N GLY A 843 15.43 15.08 15.51
CA GLY A 843 16.84 15.43 15.27
C GLY A 843 17.00 16.30 14.02
N ASP A 844 18.02 17.16 14.02
CA ASP A 844 18.26 18.10 12.92
C ASP A 844 18.38 17.38 11.56
N SER A 845 19.06 16.22 11.53
CA SER A 845 19.19 15.38 10.34
C SER A 845 17.84 14.96 9.75
N GLU A 846 16.93 14.46 10.56
CA GLU A 846 15.61 14.00 10.13
C GLU A 846 14.70 15.18 9.76
N ALA A 847 14.78 16.28 10.50
CA ALA A 847 14.05 17.51 10.18
C ALA A 847 14.50 18.12 8.83
N GLN A 848 15.80 18.06 8.50
CA GLN A 848 16.33 18.45 7.19
C GLN A 848 15.75 17.58 6.05
N LEU A 849 15.58 16.28 6.28
CA LEU A 849 14.90 15.34 5.37
C LEU A 849 13.37 15.55 5.29
N GLY A 850 12.81 16.53 6.02
CA GLY A 850 11.38 16.79 6.06
C GLY A 850 10.58 15.72 6.82
N LEU A 851 11.23 14.92 7.65
CA LEU A 851 10.63 13.90 8.50
C LEU A 851 10.38 14.46 9.90
N ALA A 852 9.30 14.03 10.53
CA ALA A 852 8.97 14.34 11.92
C ALA A 852 8.95 13.04 12.72
N LYS A 853 9.69 12.96 13.82
CA LYS A 853 9.58 11.85 14.77
C LYS A 853 8.23 11.96 15.49
N VAL A 854 7.50 10.86 15.60
CA VAL A 854 6.14 10.84 16.17
C VAL A 854 5.98 9.84 17.32
N ALA A 855 6.86 8.83 17.39
CA ALA A 855 6.95 7.93 18.53
C ALA A 855 8.41 7.57 18.81
N GLU A 856 8.72 7.35 20.08
CA GLU A 856 9.91 6.65 20.55
C GLU A 856 9.48 5.25 21.02
N PRO A 857 10.32 4.22 20.89
CA PRO A 857 10.00 2.90 21.39
C PRO A 857 10.13 2.86 22.92
N ASP A 858 9.12 2.29 23.59
CA ASP A 858 9.22 1.95 25.00
C ASP A 858 9.74 0.51 25.18
N LEU A 859 10.85 0.34 25.91
CA LEU A 859 11.52 -0.97 26.05
C LEU A 859 10.66 -1.97 26.84
N ASP A 860 9.96 -1.53 27.88
CA ASP A 860 9.10 -2.41 28.68
C ASP A 860 7.89 -2.88 27.85
N SER A 861 7.33 -2.00 27.03
CA SER A 861 6.28 -2.31 26.06
C SER A 861 6.78 -3.24 24.96
N PHE A 862 8.00 -3.06 24.45
CA PHE A 862 8.62 -4.02 23.53
C PHE A 862 8.79 -5.41 24.16
N LEU A 863 9.24 -5.49 25.42
CA LEU A 863 9.39 -6.75 26.14
C LEU A 863 8.03 -7.42 26.38
N ALA A 864 6.99 -6.65 26.70
CA ALA A 864 5.61 -7.15 26.77
C ALA A 864 5.13 -7.70 25.43
N TYR A 865 5.49 -7.06 24.30
CA TYR A 865 5.20 -7.58 22.96
C TYR A 865 6.01 -8.83 22.62
N ALA A 866 7.30 -8.86 22.94
CA ALA A 866 8.15 -10.03 22.74
C ALA A 866 7.61 -11.27 23.47
N ALA A 867 7.06 -11.08 24.68
CA ALA A 867 6.45 -12.15 25.46
C ALA A 867 5.20 -12.78 24.79
N ILE A 868 4.41 -12.02 24.01
CA ILE A 868 3.20 -12.54 23.35
C ILE A 868 3.43 -13.04 21.91
N VAL A 869 4.59 -12.77 21.30
CA VAL A 869 4.93 -13.28 19.94
C VAL A 869 4.82 -14.81 19.81
N PRO A 870 5.29 -15.65 20.77
CA PRO A 870 5.15 -17.10 20.68
C PRO A 870 3.69 -17.57 20.58
N GLU A 871 2.81 -17.04 21.43
CA GLU A 871 1.40 -17.42 21.46
C GLU A 871 0.66 -16.88 20.23
N TYR A 872 0.93 -15.62 19.83
CA TYR A 872 0.44 -15.08 18.56
C TYR A 872 0.83 -15.99 17.39
N HIS A 873 2.09 -16.42 17.31
CA HIS A 873 2.57 -17.27 16.23
C HIS A 873 1.95 -18.68 16.26
N ARG A 874 1.73 -19.24 17.47
CA ARG A 874 1.02 -20.50 17.65
C ARG A 874 -0.41 -20.42 17.10
N LEU A 875 -1.15 -19.37 17.48
CA LEU A 875 -2.53 -19.13 17.04
C LEU A 875 -2.61 -18.84 15.53
N GLU A 876 -1.73 -17.98 15.00
CA GLU A 876 -1.53 -17.74 13.57
C GLU A 876 -1.31 -19.08 12.82
N GLY A 877 -0.46 -19.94 13.38
CA GLY A 877 -0.16 -21.28 12.86
C GLY A 877 -1.34 -22.26 12.91
N MET A 878 -2.29 -22.10 13.85
CA MET A 878 -3.53 -22.89 13.86
C MET A 878 -4.49 -22.46 12.75
N LEU A 879 -4.59 -21.15 12.48
CA LEU A 879 -5.40 -20.61 11.38
C LEU A 879 -4.84 -21.06 10.02
N ILE A 880 -3.52 -20.94 9.83
CA ILE A 880 -2.82 -21.41 8.62
C ILE A 880 -3.05 -22.91 8.36
N LYS A 881 -3.20 -23.72 9.41
CA LYS A 881 -3.45 -25.17 9.29
C LYS A 881 -4.93 -25.54 9.26
N SER A 882 -5.85 -24.58 9.32
CA SER A 882 -7.31 -24.80 9.38
C SER A 882 -7.76 -25.71 10.53
N ILE A 883 -7.14 -25.57 11.71
CA ILE A 883 -7.41 -26.41 12.90
C ILE A 883 -8.53 -25.82 13.80
N VAL A 884 -9.09 -24.65 13.45
CA VAL A 884 -9.84 -23.75 14.37
C VAL A 884 -11.14 -23.19 13.81
#